data_AF-A0A1M7YYL5-F1
#
_entry.id   AF-A0A1M7YYL5-F1
#
_cell.length_a   1.000
_cell.length_b   1.000
_cell.length_c   1.000
_cell.angle_alpha   90.00
_cell.angle_beta   90.00
_cell.angle_gamma   90.00
#
_symmetry.space_group_name_H-M   'P 1'
#
loop_
_entity.id
_entity.type
_entity.pdbx_description
1 polymer ?
#
loop_
_entity_poly.entity_id
_entity_poly.type
_entity_poly.pdbx_seq_one_letter_code
_entity_poly.pdbx_strand_id
1 'polypeptide(L)'
;MRYPEHLEKTPITRYQPPTTSHPDNIPFHLMEPTMFERFCCDLIDYKISYELRHSIIDVLPIGTRGQKQYGADIFVKESGGENTQYTLYEVKRVHNYGWRDYQKTVQRFLDHYDDWGLKIGKFCLLVSEDISADVIIHWQQQVKSLSEIDIEFDIISVTKLNEWTQKYPELVYKYFHSAWVKHFWGENAIWHIEKYGIFRFKESASWVGYEGIEHEVYDNFFSYKNDHVRIQGFLPSQRKKQLSCFVEFRNGHFSHVMTTLGEEQLLARYFIGAIIPIDEYEHPYLLKNMSSEEDTFFCDIGNSRMLISREEAEFLQDAMQLFREEYIRRIVEIERTWRSDCFDSYAYKGKDVPLICIKRGLWRLLLDFAREHDAFHTQGKWSMFDSGSAWLKVYTGEKSETMGAGYHASIKPHQREFACASFTTSDDEVILVWSPPTEFLVSDNGSAIGPRYYWDAKTTHDWLVNEMIPAALDWMDNQASNRKQSLVNRIFSSLKRDELVRKNYDPENYLTSFYRETSCERIQTINSIDGFSTLINELQQFFAHTRKVNVGHLLYQAMYRCLAELMSKTPVNEDGFHYIHSNLNDLGADNYPDLIQAVRDHANESTDGCSNSFRIDCLLRCYQSCLTDDKCTLNEVEIKNILHDLKPAFVLMDERILLGRQGV
;
A
#
# COMPACT_ATOMS: atom_id res chain seq x y z
N MET A 1 -13.07 -35.63 -6.34
CA MET A 1 -13.57 -36.98 -6.69
C MET A 1 -15.05 -36.99 -7.07
N ARG A 2 -15.49 -37.86 -7.98
CA ARG A 2 -16.93 -38.11 -8.26
C ARG A 2 -17.36 -39.40 -7.56
N TYR A 3 -18.43 -39.34 -6.76
CA TYR A 3 -18.92 -40.47 -5.99
C TYR A 3 -19.97 -41.29 -6.77
N PRO A 4 -20.06 -42.62 -6.54
CA PRO A 4 -21.26 -43.38 -6.84
C PRO A 4 -22.47 -42.83 -6.08
N GLU A 5 -23.66 -42.90 -6.69
CA GLU A 5 -24.89 -42.29 -6.18
C GLU A 5 -25.20 -42.64 -4.70
N HIS A 6 -24.92 -43.89 -4.30
CA HIS A 6 -25.18 -44.36 -2.94
C HIS A 6 -24.24 -43.74 -1.89
N LEU A 7 -22.97 -43.48 -2.24
CA LEU A 7 -22.03 -42.76 -1.38
C LEU A 7 -22.32 -41.26 -1.39
N GLU A 8 -22.67 -40.70 -2.56
CA GLU A 8 -23.00 -39.28 -2.70
C GLU A 8 -24.19 -38.88 -1.82
N LYS A 9 -25.24 -39.71 -1.80
CA LYS A 9 -26.47 -39.51 -1.01
C LYS A 9 -26.35 -39.97 0.45
N THR A 10 -25.20 -40.45 0.90
CA THR A 10 -25.03 -40.90 2.28
C THR A 10 -25.15 -39.71 3.25
N PRO A 11 -26.06 -39.75 4.24
CA PRO A 11 -26.18 -38.69 5.23
C PRO A 11 -24.94 -38.66 6.13
N ILE A 12 -24.51 -37.44 6.50
CA ILE A 12 -23.35 -37.22 7.37
C ILE A 12 -23.88 -36.85 8.77
N THR A 13 -23.65 -37.72 9.74
CA THR A 13 -23.96 -37.47 11.15
C THR A 13 -22.69 -37.05 11.88
N ARG A 14 -22.67 -35.86 12.47
CA ARG A 14 -21.49 -35.28 13.12
C ARG A 14 -21.49 -35.50 14.63
N TYR A 15 -20.56 -36.30 15.13
CA TYR A 15 -20.43 -36.63 16.56
C TYR A 15 -19.49 -35.65 17.28
N GLN A 16 -19.82 -35.28 18.53
CA GLN A 16 -18.98 -34.45 19.40
C GLN A 16 -17.86 -35.25 20.08
N PRO A 17 -16.77 -34.60 20.50
CA PRO A 17 -15.77 -35.23 21.35
C PRO A 17 -16.37 -35.60 22.72
N PRO A 18 -15.97 -36.73 23.33
CA PRO A 18 -16.44 -37.09 24.66
C PRO A 18 -15.98 -36.05 25.69
N THR A 19 -16.79 -35.81 26.71
CA THR A 19 -16.52 -34.84 27.80
C THR A 19 -15.44 -35.27 28.79
N THR A 20 -14.82 -36.44 28.58
CA THR A 20 -13.78 -37.00 29.45
C THR A 20 -12.37 -36.64 28.94
N SER A 21 -11.39 -36.65 29.86
CA SER A 21 -10.11 -35.93 29.74
C SER A 21 -9.05 -36.50 28.79
N HIS A 22 -9.41 -37.34 27.80
CA HIS A 22 -8.49 -37.78 26.75
C HIS A 22 -9.24 -38.18 25.46
N PRO A 23 -9.69 -37.22 24.63
CA PRO A 23 -10.41 -37.52 23.41
C PRO A 23 -9.47 -37.44 22.19
N ASP A 24 -8.28 -38.03 22.22
CA ASP A 24 -7.39 -37.99 21.05
C ASP A 24 -7.90 -38.89 19.90
N ASN A 25 -8.85 -39.79 20.17
CA ASN A 25 -9.33 -40.78 19.21
C ASN A 25 -10.67 -40.39 18.58
N ILE A 26 -10.63 -40.15 17.27
CA ILE A 26 -11.82 -39.88 16.46
C ILE A 26 -12.76 -41.12 16.48
N PRO A 27 -14.09 -40.95 16.66
CA PRO A 27 -15.00 -42.05 16.91
C PRO A 27 -15.48 -42.71 15.60
N PHE A 28 -14.56 -43.30 14.84
CA PHE A 28 -14.87 -43.97 13.57
C PHE A 28 -15.93 -45.08 13.72
N HIS A 29 -15.96 -45.77 14.87
CA HIS A 29 -16.93 -46.82 15.19
C HIS A 29 -18.40 -46.31 15.24
N LEU A 30 -18.62 -45.01 15.49
CA LEU A 30 -19.95 -44.41 15.51
C LEU A 30 -20.47 -44.09 14.11
N MET A 31 -19.61 -44.00 13.09
CA MET A 31 -20.02 -43.75 11.72
C MET A 31 -20.84 -44.91 11.17
N GLU A 32 -21.87 -44.64 10.38
CA GLU A 32 -22.52 -45.69 9.59
C GLU A 32 -21.56 -46.27 8.55
N PRO A 33 -21.67 -47.56 8.16
CA PRO A 33 -20.72 -48.19 7.24
C PRO A 33 -20.50 -47.43 5.93
N THR A 34 -21.56 -46.93 5.30
CA THR A 34 -21.45 -46.15 4.05
C THR A 34 -20.85 -44.77 4.29
N MET A 35 -21.04 -44.18 5.48
CA MET A 35 -20.40 -42.92 5.86
C MET A 35 -18.90 -43.12 6.08
N PHE A 36 -18.51 -44.23 6.70
CA PHE A 36 -17.11 -44.60 6.91
C PHE A 36 -16.39 -44.89 5.59
N GLU A 37 -17.04 -45.57 4.64
CA GLU A 37 -16.52 -45.79 3.29
C GLU A 37 -16.30 -44.47 2.54
N ARG A 38 -17.31 -43.58 2.55
CA ARG A 38 -17.19 -42.25 1.96
C ARG A 38 -16.08 -41.43 2.61
N PHE A 39 -15.97 -41.49 3.94
CA PHE A 39 -14.89 -40.85 4.68
C PHE A 39 -13.52 -41.38 4.25
N CYS A 40 -13.35 -42.70 4.13
CA CYS A 40 -12.10 -43.30 3.68
C CYS A 40 -11.75 -42.89 2.24
N CYS A 41 -12.74 -42.78 1.35
CA CYS A 41 -12.53 -42.28 0.00
C CYS A 41 -11.96 -40.85 0.01
N ASP A 42 -12.59 -39.93 0.74
CA ASP A 42 -12.09 -38.56 0.90
C ASP A 42 -10.70 -38.57 1.58
N LEU A 43 -10.49 -39.37 2.64
CA LEU A 43 -9.20 -39.44 3.34
C LEU A 43 -8.06 -39.86 2.40
N ILE A 44 -8.29 -40.86 1.55
CA ILE A 44 -7.30 -41.32 0.57
C ILE A 44 -7.07 -40.25 -0.50
N ASP A 45 -8.11 -39.59 -1.00
CA ASP A 45 -8.00 -38.46 -1.94
C ASP A 45 -7.16 -37.31 -1.36
N TYR A 46 -7.44 -36.93 -0.12
CA TYR A 46 -6.72 -35.89 0.61
C TYR A 46 -5.26 -36.31 0.84
N LYS A 47 -5.03 -37.53 1.35
CA LYS A 47 -3.69 -38.03 1.59
C LYS A 47 -2.84 -38.02 0.33
N ILE A 48 -3.39 -38.51 -0.76
CA ILE A 48 -2.70 -38.61 -2.04
C ILE A 48 -2.43 -37.23 -2.62
N SER A 49 -3.43 -36.33 -2.63
CA SER A 49 -3.28 -34.96 -3.14
C SER A 49 -2.32 -34.09 -2.31
N TYR A 50 -2.17 -34.36 -1.01
CA TYR A 50 -1.30 -33.61 -0.12
C TYR A 50 0.15 -34.11 -0.09
N GLU A 51 0.37 -35.42 -0.21
CA GLU A 51 1.70 -36.04 -0.02
C GLU A 51 2.46 -36.28 -1.33
N LEU A 52 1.79 -36.45 -2.48
CA LEU A 52 2.43 -36.83 -3.74
C LEU A 52 2.39 -35.67 -4.75
N ARG A 53 3.55 -35.03 -4.99
CA ARG A 53 3.68 -33.91 -5.95
C ARG A 53 3.73 -34.34 -7.42
N HIS A 54 3.83 -35.63 -7.73
CA HIS A 54 3.97 -36.10 -9.11
C HIS A 54 3.08 -37.32 -9.36
N SER A 55 2.23 -37.19 -10.37
CA SER A 55 1.56 -38.26 -11.11
C SER A 55 0.55 -39.17 -10.39
N ILE A 56 -0.58 -38.60 -9.97
CA ILE A 56 -1.84 -39.36 -9.79
C ILE A 56 -2.82 -38.95 -10.87
N ILE A 57 -3.52 -39.94 -11.42
CA ILE A 57 -4.52 -39.73 -12.47
C ILE A 57 -5.94 -39.90 -11.90
N ASP A 58 -6.19 -40.92 -11.06
CA ASP A 58 -7.56 -41.23 -10.61
C ASP A 58 -7.61 -41.88 -9.21
N VAL A 59 -8.54 -41.42 -8.37
CA VAL A 59 -9.05 -42.11 -7.17
C VAL A 59 -10.55 -42.36 -7.39
N LEU A 60 -10.94 -43.63 -7.45
CA LEU A 60 -12.29 -44.06 -7.84
C LEU A 60 -12.91 -44.96 -6.77
N PRO A 61 -14.03 -44.56 -6.14
CA PRO A 61 -14.81 -45.47 -5.33
C PRO A 61 -15.42 -46.57 -6.21
N ILE A 62 -15.35 -47.82 -5.77
CA ILE A 62 -15.80 -48.99 -6.53
C ILE A 62 -17.23 -49.36 -6.12
N GLY A 63 -18.12 -49.40 -7.11
CA GLY A 63 -19.39 -50.11 -7.00
C GLY A 63 -20.65 -49.24 -7.09
N THR A 64 -21.71 -49.85 -7.59
CA THR A 64 -23.10 -49.42 -7.40
C THR A 64 -23.86 -50.52 -6.67
N ARG A 65 -24.98 -50.18 -6.02
CA ARG A 65 -25.74 -51.14 -5.19
C ARG A 65 -26.12 -52.37 -6.03
N GLY A 66 -25.55 -53.54 -5.70
CA GLY A 66 -25.82 -54.82 -6.38
C GLY A 66 -24.79 -55.26 -7.43
N GLN A 67 -23.68 -54.53 -7.63
CA GLN A 67 -22.58 -54.94 -8.51
C GLN A 67 -21.46 -55.70 -7.76
N LYS A 68 -20.70 -56.52 -8.49
CA LYS A 68 -19.50 -57.19 -7.97
C LYS A 68 -18.39 -56.15 -7.78
N GLN A 69 -17.89 -56.00 -6.55
CA GLN A 69 -16.79 -55.08 -6.20
C GLN A 69 -15.42 -55.77 -6.17
N TYR A 70 -15.33 -57.05 -6.56
CA TYR A 70 -14.07 -57.81 -6.68
C TYR A 70 -13.10 -57.70 -5.47
N GLY A 71 -13.65 -57.49 -4.27
CA GLY A 71 -12.88 -57.44 -3.02
C GLY A 71 -12.16 -56.13 -2.72
N ALA A 72 -12.52 -55.01 -3.36
CA ALA A 72 -12.04 -53.68 -3.04
C ALA A 72 -13.16 -52.62 -3.12
N ASP A 73 -13.06 -51.58 -2.29
CA ASP A 73 -14.00 -50.47 -2.21
C ASP A 73 -13.44 -49.18 -2.84
N ILE A 74 -12.10 -49.03 -2.92
CA ILE A 74 -11.44 -47.86 -3.54
C ILE A 74 -10.34 -48.33 -4.49
N PHE A 75 -10.31 -47.77 -5.69
CA PHE A 75 -9.28 -47.96 -6.69
C PHE A 75 -8.43 -46.69 -6.84
N VAL A 76 -7.11 -46.84 -6.82
CA VAL A 76 -6.16 -45.74 -7.02
C VAL A 76 -5.20 -46.08 -8.14
N LYS A 77 -5.01 -45.13 -9.06
CA LYS A 77 -4.04 -45.21 -10.16
C LYS A 77 -2.92 -44.18 -9.99
N GLU A 78 -1.70 -44.68 -9.82
CA GLU A 78 -0.46 -43.90 -9.74
C GLU A 78 0.31 -44.04 -11.06
N SER A 79 0.73 -42.93 -11.68
CA SER A 79 1.29 -42.93 -13.04
C SER A 79 2.72 -42.38 -13.10
N GLY A 80 3.70 -43.11 -12.57
CA GLY A 80 5.12 -42.70 -12.58
C GLY A 80 5.83 -42.84 -13.95
N GLY A 81 5.32 -42.22 -15.01
CA GLY A 81 5.90 -42.33 -16.35
C GLY A 81 5.68 -43.71 -16.97
N GLU A 82 6.75 -44.49 -17.21
CA GLU A 82 6.68 -45.81 -17.84
C GLU A 82 6.10 -46.92 -16.92
N ASN A 83 6.01 -46.68 -15.61
CA ASN A 83 5.43 -47.64 -14.65
C ASN A 83 4.14 -47.08 -14.04
N THR A 84 2.99 -47.50 -14.58
CA THR A 84 1.68 -47.31 -13.91
C THR A 84 1.50 -48.39 -12.85
N GLN A 85 1.24 -47.99 -11.62
CA GLN A 85 0.95 -48.88 -10.50
C GLN A 85 -0.48 -48.66 -10.00
N TYR A 86 -1.15 -49.76 -9.66
CA TYR A 86 -2.51 -49.73 -9.14
C TYR A 86 -2.53 -50.15 -7.68
N THR A 87 -3.23 -49.38 -6.87
CA THR A 87 -3.45 -49.64 -5.45
C THR A 87 -4.94 -49.84 -5.20
N LEU A 88 -5.29 -50.93 -4.55
CA LEU A 88 -6.67 -51.24 -4.15
C LEU A 88 -6.81 -51.06 -2.64
N TYR A 89 -7.92 -50.48 -2.20
CA TYR A 89 -8.28 -50.40 -0.78
C TYR A 89 -9.62 -51.09 -0.52
N GLU A 90 -9.67 -51.93 0.50
CA GLU A 90 -10.91 -52.45 1.06
C GLU A 90 -11.20 -51.72 2.37
N VAL A 91 -12.45 -51.32 2.58
CA VAL A 91 -12.92 -50.58 3.75
C VAL A 91 -13.79 -51.47 4.63
N LYS A 92 -13.49 -51.50 5.93
CA LYS A 92 -14.22 -52.31 6.91
C LYS A 92 -14.56 -51.50 8.15
N ARG A 93 -15.83 -51.08 8.23
CA ARG A 93 -16.45 -50.61 9.47
C ARG A 93 -16.99 -51.80 10.24
N VAL A 94 -16.30 -52.19 11.31
CA VAL A 94 -16.55 -53.43 12.05
C VAL A 94 -16.33 -53.22 13.55
N HIS A 95 -16.80 -54.16 14.35
CA HIS A 95 -16.50 -54.27 15.79
C HIS A 95 -15.92 -55.66 16.04
N ASN A 96 -14.78 -55.76 16.74
CA ASN A 96 -14.03 -57.00 16.99
C ASN A 96 -13.59 -57.72 15.70
N TYR A 97 -12.77 -57.05 14.88
CA TYR A 97 -12.27 -57.65 13.64
C TYR A 97 -11.26 -58.78 13.91
N GLY A 98 -11.71 -60.02 13.74
CA GLY A 98 -10.93 -61.22 14.06
C GLY A 98 -10.15 -61.80 12.88
N TRP A 99 -9.29 -62.78 13.16
CA TRP A 99 -8.43 -63.41 12.14
C TRP A 99 -9.23 -64.08 11.02
N ARG A 100 -10.44 -64.60 11.32
CA ARG A 100 -11.32 -65.24 10.33
C ARG A 100 -11.89 -64.22 9.34
N ASP A 101 -12.22 -63.03 9.80
CA ASP A 101 -12.76 -61.97 8.94
C ASP A 101 -11.66 -61.40 8.05
N TYR A 102 -10.46 -61.23 8.61
CA TYR A 102 -9.25 -60.92 7.86
C TYR A 102 -8.98 -61.95 6.74
N GLN A 103 -8.97 -63.25 7.08
CA GLN A 103 -8.72 -64.30 6.09
C GLN A 103 -9.76 -64.28 4.96
N LYS A 104 -11.04 -64.05 5.29
CA LYS A 104 -12.10 -63.92 4.28
C LYS A 104 -11.88 -62.72 3.36
N THR A 105 -11.45 -61.58 3.89
CA THR A 105 -11.19 -60.39 3.08
C THR A 105 -10.03 -60.61 2.11
N VAL A 106 -8.91 -61.18 2.58
CA VAL A 106 -7.76 -61.48 1.71
C VAL A 106 -8.10 -62.55 0.69
N GLN A 107 -8.80 -63.62 1.10
CA GLN A 107 -9.21 -64.68 0.18
C GLN A 107 -10.14 -64.12 -0.91
N ARG A 108 -11.08 -63.24 -0.55
CA ARG A 108 -11.96 -62.58 -1.53
C ARG A 108 -11.18 -61.74 -2.54
N PHE A 109 -10.13 -61.04 -2.11
CA PHE A 109 -9.25 -60.32 -3.03
C PHE A 109 -8.50 -61.29 -3.96
N LEU A 110 -7.87 -62.34 -3.41
CA LEU A 110 -7.12 -63.33 -4.18
C LEU A 110 -8.00 -64.09 -5.19
N ASP A 111 -9.20 -64.50 -4.78
CA ASP A 111 -10.18 -65.20 -5.63
C ASP A 111 -10.61 -64.36 -6.84
N HIS A 112 -10.46 -63.03 -6.75
CA HIS A 112 -10.82 -62.07 -7.78
C HIS A 112 -9.62 -61.31 -8.35
N TYR A 113 -8.39 -61.69 -8.00
CA TYR A 113 -7.19 -60.96 -8.43
C TYR A 113 -7.07 -60.94 -9.96
N ASP A 114 -7.23 -62.10 -10.59
CA ASP A 114 -7.17 -62.23 -12.04
C ASP A 114 -8.33 -61.52 -12.76
N ASP A 115 -9.47 -61.33 -12.08
CA ASP A 115 -10.65 -60.63 -12.64
C ASP A 115 -10.36 -59.14 -12.90
N TRP A 116 -9.39 -58.54 -12.18
CA TRP A 116 -9.02 -57.14 -12.36
C TRP A 116 -8.30 -56.87 -13.68
N GLY A 117 -7.56 -57.85 -14.22
CA GLY A 117 -6.81 -57.70 -15.49
C GLY A 117 -5.75 -56.58 -15.49
N LEU A 118 -5.32 -56.11 -14.32
CA LEU A 118 -4.38 -55.00 -14.11
C LEU A 118 -3.24 -55.44 -13.18
N LYS A 119 -2.04 -54.84 -13.32
CA LYS A 119 -0.93 -55.08 -12.38
C LYS A 119 -1.17 -54.34 -11.06
N ILE A 120 -1.89 -54.97 -10.13
CA ILE A 120 -2.06 -54.43 -8.78
C ILE A 120 -0.71 -54.54 -8.05
N GLY A 121 -0.11 -53.41 -7.70
CA GLY A 121 1.14 -53.40 -6.95
C GLY A 121 0.94 -53.34 -5.45
N LYS A 122 -0.23 -52.90 -5.00
CA LYS A 122 -0.53 -52.76 -3.57
C LYS A 122 -2.01 -53.00 -3.23
N PHE A 123 -2.25 -53.69 -2.13
CA PHE A 123 -3.59 -53.88 -1.54
C PHE A 123 -3.58 -53.40 -0.08
N CYS A 124 -4.55 -52.56 0.29
CA CYS A 124 -4.63 -51.95 1.61
C CYS A 124 -5.97 -52.27 2.27
N LEU A 125 -5.95 -52.59 3.56
CA LEU A 125 -7.17 -52.82 4.34
C LEU A 125 -7.35 -51.70 5.37
N LEU A 126 -8.41 -50.91 5.25
CA LEU A 126 -8.79 -49.84 6.19
C LEU A 126 -9.81 -50.38 7.19
N VAL A 127 -9.48 -50.38 8.49
CA VAL A 127 -10.32 -50.97 9.54
C VAL A 127 -10.64 -49.94 10.63
N SER A 128 -11.92 -49.81 11.00
CA SER A 128 -12.38 -48.89 12.04
C SER A 128 -12.06 -49.33 13.49
N GLU A 129 -11.22 -50.35 13.69
CA GLU A 129 -10.87 -50.94 15.00
C GLU A 129 -9.35 -51.18 15.11
N ASP A 130 -8.90 -51.45 16.34
CA ASP A 130 -7.56 -51.96 16.61
C ASP A 130 -7.41 -53.41 16.15
N ILE A 131 -6.19 -53.77 15.77
CA ILE A 131 -5.87 -55.11 15.26
C ILE A 131 -5.19 -55.91 16.37
N SER A 132 -5.71 -57.11 16.67
CA SER A 132 -5.14 -57.97 17.71
C SER A 132 -3.82 -58.62 17.28
N ALA A 133 -3.01 -59.03 18.25
CA ALA A 133 -1.74 -59.73 17.99
C ALA A 133 -1.92 -61.01 17.14
N ASP A 134 -3.01 -61.76 17.35
CA ASP A 134 -3.33 -62.94 16.56
C ASP A 134 -3.55 -62.60 15.08
N VAL A 135 -4.27 -61.50 14.81
CA VAL A 135 -4.47 -61.00 13.45
C VAL A 135 -3.15 -60.56 12.85
N ILE A 136 -2.28 -59.88 13.60
CA ILE A 136 -0.95 -59.45 13.13
C ILE A 136 -0.08 -60.64 12.73
N ILE A 137 -0.05 -61.71 13.54
CA ILE A 137 0.75 -62.91 13.24
C ILE A 137 0.25 -63.60 11.97
N HIS A 138 -1.07 -63.77 11.84
CA HIS A 138 -1.66 -64.43 10.66
C HIS A 138 -1.54 -63.54 9.42
N TRP A 139 -1.62 -62.22 9.58
CA TRP A 139 -1.35 -61.24 8.54
C TRP A 139 0.07 -61.39 8.00
N GLN A 140 1.09 -61.41 8.86
CA GLN A 140 2.48 -61.56 8.43
C GLN A 140 2.74 -62.88 7.69
N GLN A 141 1.97 -63.94 7.98
CA GLN A 141 2.02 -65.19 7.23
C GLN A 141 1.39 -65.05 5.83
N GLN A 142 0.25 -64.36 5.72
CA GLN A 142 -0.43 -64.12 4.44
C GLN A 142 0.29 -63.10 3.54
N VAL A 143 0.99 -62.11 4.13
CA VAL A 143 1.86 -61.17 3.41
C VAL A 143 2.93 -61.90 2.61
N LYS A 144 3.48 -63.01 3.14
CA LYS A 144 4.44 -63.82 2.40
C LYS A 144 3.84 -64.38 1.12
N SER A 145 2.61 -64.90 1.18
CA SER A 145 1.89 -65.41 0.01
C SER A 145 1.57 -64.31 -1.01
N LEU A 146 1.24 -63.09 -0.56
CA LEU A 146 1.01 -61.94 -1.44
C LEU A 146 2.31 -61.38 -2.05
N SER A 147 3.41 -61.46 -1.31
CA SER A 147 4.74 -61.05 -1.78
C SER A 147 5.26 -61.98 -2.87
N GLU A 148 4.87 -63.26 -2.86
CA GLU A 148 5.20 -64.22 -3.93
C GLU A 148 4.60 -63.84 -5.30
N ILE A 149 3.57 -62.98 -5.32
CA ILE A 149 2.95 -62.44 -6.54
C ILE A 149 3.21 -60.94 -6.75
N ASP A 150 4.25 -60.37 -6.12
CA ASP A 150 4.69 -58.96 -6.26
C ASP A 150 3.64 -57.92 -5.81
N ILE A 151 2.83 -58.25 -4.79
CA ILE A 151 1.82 -57.34 -4.21
C ILE A 151 2.24 -56.92 -2.80
N GLU A 152 2.42 -55.61 -2.60
CA GLU A 152 2.57 -55.03 -1.26
C GLU A 152 1.22 -55.03 -0.52
N PHE A 153 1.20 -55.43 0.75
CA PHE A 153 -0.03 -55.45 1.54
C PHE A 153 0.14 -54.70 2.87
N ASP A 154 -0.78 -53.77 3.17
CA ASP A 154 -0.78 -52.96 4.40
C ASP A 154 -2.15 -52.99 5.09
N ILE A 155 -2.15 -53.01 6.43
CA ILE A 155 -3.36 -52.87 7.25
C ILE A 155 -3.31 -51.53 7.97
N ILE A 156 -4.34 -50.72 7.75
CA ILE A 156 -4.51 -49.41 8.36
C ILE A 156 -5.56 -49.55 9.47
N SER A 157 -5.08 -49.74 10.70
CA SER A 157 -5.92 -49.81 11.91
C SER A 157 -6.52 -48.46 12.28
N VAL A 158 -7.42 -48.45 13.27
CA VAL A 158 -8.00 -47.21 13.81
C VAL A 158 -6.94 -46.21 14.30
N THR A 159 -5.83 -46.69 14.88
CA THR A 159 -4.72 -45.82 15.31
C THR A 159 -4.12 -45.06 14.14
N LYS A 160 -3.79 -45.77 13.05
CA LYS A 160 -3.16 -45.19 11.85
C LYS A 160 -4.15 -44.33 11.07
N LEU A 161 -5.44 -44.71 11.06
CA LEU A 161 -6.51 -43.86 10.53
C LEU A 161 -6.59 -42.54 11.30
N ASN A 162 -6.53 -42.58 12.63
CA ASN A 162 -6.57 -41.39 13.47
C ASN A 162 -5.38 -40.46 13.18
N GLU A 163 -4.16 -41.01 13.12
CA GLU A 163 -2.95 -40.27 12.73
C GLU A 163 -3.07 -39.63 11.35
N TRP A 164 -3.64 -40.33 10.37
CA TRP A 164 -3.85 -39.80 9.03
C TRP A 164 -4.88 -38.68 9.04
N THR A 165 -5.97 -38.85 9.78
CA THR A 165 -7.10 -37.91 9.82
C THR A 165 -6.73 -36.61 10.51
N GLN A 166 -5.93 -36.67 11.58
CA GLN A 166 -5.42 -35.50 12.31
C GLN A 166 -4.43 -34.64 11.50
N LYS A 167 -4.17 -34.96 10.22
CA LYS A 167 -3.44 -34.09 9.30
C LYS A 167 -4.35 -33.17 8.49
N TYR A 168 -5.66 -33.40 8.50
CA TYR A 168 -6.63 -32.77 7.59
C TYR A 168 -7.82 -32.16 8.39
N PRO A 169 -7.68 -30.95 8.94
CA PRO A 169 -8.73 -30.31 9.74
C PRO A 169 -10.05 -30.13 8.97
N GLU A 170 -9.96 -29.84 7.68
CA GLU A 170 -11.11 -29.70 6.79
C GLU A 170 -11.90 -31.02 6.60
N LEU A 171 -11.19 -32.15 6.57
CA LEU A 171 -11.83 -33.48 6.53
C LEU A 171 -12.50 -33.80 7.87
N VAL A 172 -11.87 -33.43 8.99
CA VAL A 172 -12.47 -33.57 10.31
C VAL A 172 -13.74 -32.73 10.43
N TYR A 173 -13.72 -31.47 9.98
CA TYR A 173 -14.89 -30.60 9.98
C TYR A 173 -16.04 -31.15 9.12
N LYS A 174 -15.71 -31.78 7.99
CA LYS A 174 -16.71 -32.35 7.08
C LYS A 174 -17.52 -33.46 7.75
N TYR A 175 -16.83 -34.40 8.41
CA TYR A 175 -17.42 -35.65 8.91
C TYR A 175 -17.70 -35.69 10.41
N PHE A 176 -17.10 -34.80 11.20
CA PHE A 176 -17.23 -34.75 12.66
C PHE A 176 -17.68 -33.35 13.10
N HIS A 177 -18.06 -33.21 14.38
CA HIS A 177 -18.49 -31.92 14.92
C HIS A 177 -17.31 -30.92 14.97
N SER A 178 -17.56 -29.62 14.78
CA SER A 178 -16.52 -28.56 14.78
C SER A 178 -15.69 -28.53 16.07
N ALA A 179 -16.26 -28.99 17.18
CA ALA A 179 -15.57 -29.19 18.46
C ALA A 179 -14.32 -30.09 18.36
N TRP A 180 -14.28 -31.06 17.43
CA TRP A 180 -13.08 -31.85 17.15
C TRP A 180 -11.98 -31.01 16.51
N VAL A 181 -12.35 -30.10 15.59
CA VAL A 181 -11.40 -29.17 14.99
C VAL A 181 -10.85 -28.21 16.05
N LYS A 182 -11.73 -27.68 16.91
CA LYS A 182 -11.33 -26.87 18.07
C LYS A 182 -10.30 -27.59 18.94
N HIS A 183 -10.56 -28.87 19.20
CA HIS A 183 -9.76 -29.67 20.11
C HIS A 183 -8.34 -29.88 19.58
N PHE A 184 -8.21 -30.24 18.29
CA PHE A 184 -6.92 -30.55 17.69
C PHE A 184 -6.14 -29.31 17.19
N TRP A 185 -6.82 -28.28 16.70
CA TRP A 185 -6.19 -27.12 16.04
C TRP A 185 -6.59 -25.74 16.59
N GLY A 186 -7.45 -25.68 17.61
CA GLY A 186 -7.89 -24.42 18.22
C GLY A 186 -8.99 -23.68 17.46
N GLU A 187 -9.37 -22.49 17.96
CA GLU A 187 -10.47 -21.70 17.41
C GLU A 187 -10.16 -21.11 16.02
N ASN A 188 -8.91 -20.76 15.75
CA ASN A 188 -8.48 -20.20 14.46
C ASN A 188 -8.77 -21.15 13.29
N ALA A 189 -8.58 -22.46 13.49
CA ALA A 189 -8.86 -23.46 12.47
C ALA A 189 -10.36 -23.59 12.16
N ILE A 190 -11.22 -23.47 13.18
CA ILE A 190 -12.68 -23.44 12.98
C ILE A 190 -13.09 -22.19 12.22
N TRP A 191 -12.66 -21.01 12.72
CA TRP A 191 -12.97 -19.74 12.09
C TRP A 191 -12.61 -19.74 10.61
N HIS A 192 -11.43 -20.29 10.28
CA HIS A 192 -10.99 -20.42 8.90
C HIS A 192 -11.91 -21.28 8.05
N ILE A 193 -12.26 -22.48 8.52
CA ILE A 193 -13.11 -23.41 7.74
C ILE A 193 -14.54 -22.88 7.63
N GLU A 194 -15.05 -22.20 8.65
CA GLU A 194 -16.38 -21.58 8.62
C GLU A 194 -16.43 -20.38 7.68
N LYS A 195 -15.35 -19.60 7.60
CA LYS A 195 -15.27 -18.40 6.78
C LYS A 195 -14.97 -18.68 5.31
N TYR A 196 -14.05 -19.60 5.06
CA TYR A 196 -13.56 -19.89 3.70
C TYR A 196 -14.06 -21.22 3.16
N GLY A 197 -14.65 -22.09 3.99
CA GLY A 197 -15.09 -23.42 3.57
C GLY A 197 -14.01 -24.49 3.74
N ILE A 198 -14.28 -25.69 3.19
CA ILE A 198 -13.44 -26.88 3.30
C ILE A 198 -12.27 -26.78 2.30
N PHE A 199 -11.35 -25.84 2.58
CA PHE A 199 -10.09 -25.67 1.88
C PHE A 199 -8.92 -26.03 2.79
N ARG A 200 -7.77 -26.28 2.19
CA ARG A 200 -6.53 -26.58 2.91
C ARG A 200 -6.19 -25.45 3.88
N PHE A 201 -6.41 -25.67 5.16
CA PHE A 201 -5.94 -24.73 6.17
C PHE A 201 -4.46 -24.98 6.44
N LYS A 202 -3.62 -24.01 6.05
CA LYS A 202 -2.23 -23.94 6.50
C LYS A 202 -1.96 -22.52 6.98
N GLU A 203 -2.10 -22.32 8.29
CA GLU A 203 -1.80 -21.02 8.89
C GLU A 203 -0.34 -20.65 8.59
N SER A 204 -0.13 -19.43 8.08
CA SER A 204 1.22 -18.90 7.85
C SER A 204 1.95 -18.79 9.18
N ALA A 205 3.27 -19.00 9.17
CA ALA A 205 4.09 -18.84 10.37
C ALA A 205 3.96 -17.44 10.99
N SER A 206 3.60 -16.44 10.19
CA SER A 206 3.32 -15.07 10.62
C SER A 206 2.02 -14.90 11.41
N TRP A 207 1.08 -15.83 11.31
CA TRP A 207 -0.23 -15.80 11.97
C TRP A 207 -0.29 -16.70 13.21
N VAL A 208 0.71 -17.55 13.42
CA VAL A 208 0.81 -18.40 14.61
C VAL A 208 0.87 -17.54 15.86
N GLY A 209 -0.05 -17.79 16.80
CA GLY A 209 -0.15 -17.03 18.06
C GLY A 209 -0.72 -15.62 17.92
N TYR A 210 -1.36 -15.29 16.79
CA TYR A 210 -2.10 -14.04 16.64
C TYR A 210 -3.32 -14.02 17.58
N GLU A 211 -3.39 -13.02 18.46
CA GLU A 211 -4.48 -12.83 19.43
C GLU A 211 -5.32 -11.56 19.16
N GLY A 212 -4.90 -10.70 18.22
CA GLY A 212 -5.57 -9.44 17.89
C GLY A 212 -4.60 -8.45 17.24
N ILE A 213 -5.10 -7.25 16.94
CA ILE A 213 -4.36 -6.23 16.16
C ILE A 213 -2.98 -5.94 16.77
N GLU A 214 -1.94 -6.07 15.94
CA GLU A 214 -0.55 -5.73 16.28
C GLU A 214 -0.10 -4.51 15.46
N HIS A 215 0.52 -3.53 16.12
CA HIS A 215 1.08 -2.35 15.45
C HIS A 215 2.43 -1.97 16.08
N GLU A 216 3.46 -1.90 15.24
CA GLU A 216 4.81 -1.52 15.64
C GLU A 216 5.44 -0.61 14.60
N VAL A 217 6.07 0.47 15.07
CA VAL A 217 6.90 1.36 14.26
C VAL A 217 8.24 1.52 14.96
N TYR A 218 9.31 1.07 14.32
CA TYR A 218 10.66 1.14 14.86
C TYR A 218 11.63 1.68 13.81
N ASP A 219 12.31 2.79 14.13
CA ASP A 219 13.15 3.53 13.18
C ASP A 219 12.41 3.79 11.86
N ASN A 220 12.83 3.20 10.75
CA ASN A 220 12.21 3.31 9.44
C ASN A 220 11.34 2.10 9.07
N PHE A 221 11.09 1.17 9.99
CA PHE A 221 10.28 -0.02 9.78
C PHE A 221 8.86 0.18 10.32
N PHE A 222 7.88 -0.24 9.53
CA PHE A 222 6.47 -0.26 9.86
C PHE A 222 5.97 -1.71 9.83
N SER A 223 5.22 -2.12 10.85
CA SER A 223 4.53 -3.40 10.90
C SER A 223 3.13 -3.22 11.45
N TYR A 224 2.14 -3.63 10.68
CA TYR A 224 0.75 -3.64 11.08
C TYR A 224 0.11 -4.98 10.69
N LYS A 225 -0.69 -5.55 11.59
CA LYS A 225 -1.33 -6.84 11.40
C LYS A 225 -2.70 -6.80 12.06
N ASN A 226 -3.74 -7.04 11.27
CA ASN A 226 -5.12 -7.18 11.74
C ASN A 226 -5.65 -8.57 11.37
N ASP A 227 -6.94 -8.82 11.54
CA ASP A 227 -7.52 -10.17 11.42
C ASP A 227 -7.39 -10.77 10.01
N HIS A 228 -7.20 -9.93 8.98
CA HIS A 228 -7.20 -10.32 7.58
C HIS A 228 -5.94 -9.95 6.80
N VAL A 229 -5.22 -8.93 7.23
CA VAL A 229 -4.15 -8.31 6.46
C VAL A 229 -2.97 -8.01 7.37
N ARG A 230 -1.79 -8.32 6.86
CA ARG A 230 -0.52 -7.90 7.45
C ARG A 230 0.23 -7.05 6.43
N ILE A 231 0.66 -5.86 6.86
CA ILE A 231 1.53 -4.97 6.10
C ILE A 231 2.83 -4.84 6.88
N GLN A 232 3.97 -5.09 6.24
CA GLN A 232 5.24 -4.60 6.75
C GLN A 232 5.99 -3.84 5.67
N GLY A 233 6.57 -2.71 6.04
CA GLY A 233 7.19 -1.82 5.06
C GLY A 233 8.29 -0.96 5.62
N PHE A 234 8.91 -0.23 4.71
CA PHE A 234 9.94 0.74 4.99
C PHE A 234 9.38 2.14 4.72
N LEU A 235 9.60 3.01 5.69
CA LEU A 235 9.26 4.42 5.68
C LEU A 235 10.50 5.26 5.35
N PRO A 236 10.31 6.50 4.87
CA PRO A 236 11.40 7.41 4.59
C PRO A 236 12.08 7.87 5.88
N SER A 237 13.38 8.16 5.77
CA SER A 237 14.19 8.82 6.80
C SER A 237 15.04 9.92 6.18
N GLN A 238 15.64 10.78 7.01
CA GLN A 238 16.54 11.85 6.55
C GLN A 238 17.72 11.33 5.71
N ARG A 239 18.11 10.06 5.88
CA ARG A 239 19.22 9.45 5.14
C ARG A 239 18.77 8.67 3.90
N LYS A 240 17.55 8.12 3.93
CA LYS A 240 17.04 7.23 2.90
C LYS A 240 15.60 7.57 2.56
N LYS A 241 15.38 8.07 1.34
CA LYS A 241 14.06 8.05 0.71
C LYS A 241 13.76 6.61 0.29
N GLN A 242 12.92 5.93 1.07
CA GLN A 242 12.47 4.57 0.82
C GLN A 242 10.97 4.50 1.12
N LEU A 243 10.21 3.94 0.17
CA LEU A 243 8.82 3.56 0.38
C LEU A 243 8.56 2.23 -0.31
N SER A 244 8.25 1.22 0.47
CA SER A 244 7.89 -0.10 -0.02
C SER A 244 7.23 -0.90 1.09
N CYS A 245 6.32 -1.79 0.77
CA CYS A 245 5.81 -2.77 1.74
C CYS A 245 5.62 -4.14 1.11
N PHE A 246 5.47 -5.15 1.94
CA PHE A 246 4.77 -6.37 1.56
C PHE A 246 3.40 -6.42 2.24
N VAL A 247 2.46 -7.06 1.56
CA VAL A 247 1.10 -7.32 2.02
C VAL A 247 0.89 -8.82 2.02
N GLU A 248 0.42 -9.36 3.14
CA GLU A 248 0.05 -10.76 3.32
C GLU A 248 -1.42 -10.84 3.74
N PHE A 249 -2.21 -11.65 3.00
CA PHE A 249 -3.62 -11.89 3.34
C PHE A 249 -3.75 -13.16 4.18
N ARG A 250 -4.53 -13.08 5.25
CA ARG A 250 -4.97 -14.24 6.05
C ARG A 250 -6.22 -14.85 5.40
N ASN A 251 -6.04 -15.49 4.25
CA ASN A 251 -7.15 -16.06 3.48
C ASN A 251 -6.90 -17.54 3.13
N GLY A 252 -7.93 -18.36 3.30
CA GLY A 252 -7.87 -19.80 3.09
C GLY A 252 -7.92 -20.28 1.66
N HIS A 253 -8.56 -19.52 0.77
CA HIS A 253 -8.67 -19.85 -0.65
C HIS A 253 -7.31 -19.76 -1.36
N PHE A 254 -6.47 -18.82 -0.92
CA PHE A 254 -5.20 -18.52 -1.57
C PHE A 254 -4.03 -18.57 -0.58
N SER A 255 -3.95 -19.62 0.25
CA SER A 255 -2.97 -19.73 1.34
C SER A 255 -1.58 -19.18 0.95
N HIS A 256 -1.05 -18.26 1.76
CA HIS A 256 0.26 -17.61 1.59
C HIS A 256 0.43 -16.68 0.37
N VAL A 257 -0.62 -16.01 -0.11
CA VAL A 257 -0.43 -14.89 -1.04
C VAL A 257 0.25 -13.73 -0.31
N MET A 258 1.51 -13.50 -0.70
CA MET A 258 2.30 -12.35 -0.32
C MET A 258 2.65 -11.57 -1.57
N THR A 259 2.52 -10.25 -1.52
CA THR A 259 2.86 -9.36 -2.62
C THR A 259 3.62 -8.15 -2.12
N THR A 260 4.55 -7.66 -2.91
CA THR A 260 5.36 -6.48 -2.59
C THR A 260 4.88 -5.30 -3.40
N LEU A 261 4.71 -4.16 -2.76
CA LEU A 261 4.31 -2.90 -3.37
C LEU A 261 5.46 -1.90 -3.29
N GLY A 262 5.80 -1.32 -4.43
CA GLY A 262 6.81 -0.26 -4.53
C GLY A 262 6.23 1.14 -4.32
N GLU A 263 7.13 2.13 -4.25
CA GLU A 263 6.80 3.56 -4.09
C GLU A 263 5.76 4.06 -5.09
N GLU A 264 5.94 3.78 -6.39
CA GLU A 264 5.00 4.19 -7.45
C GLU A 264 3.60 3.63 -7.21
N GLN A 265 3.49 2.33 -6.93
CA GLN A 265 2.21 1.68 -6.67
C GLN A 265 1.52 2.24 -5.42
N LEU A 266 2.29 2.46 -4.34
CA LEU A 266 1.77 3.00 -3.09
C LEU A 266 1.24 4.42 -3.28
N LEU A 267 2.05 5.33 -3.86
CA LEU A 267 1.68 6.73 -4.03
C LEU A 267 0.58 6.94 -5.07
N ALA A 268 0.64 6.23 -6.21
CA ALA A 268 -0.29 6.45 -7.32
C ALA A 268 -1.61 5.69 -7.17
N ARG A 269 -1.69 4.70 -6.27
CA ARG A 269 -2.87 3.82 -6.16
C ARG A 269 -3.35 3.60 -4.73
N TYR A 270 -2.52 3.00 -3.87
CA TYR A 270 -2.99 2.52 -2.57
C TYR A 270 -3.23 3.65 -1.57
N PHE A 271 -2.31 4.62 -1.46
CA PHE A 271 -2.49 5.78 -0.61
C PHE A 271 -3.62 6.70 -1.10
N ILE A 272 -3.90 6.70 -2.40
CA ILE A 272 -5.06 7.40 -2.96
C ILE A 272 -6.36 6.71 -2.55
N GLY A 273 -6.46 5.39 -2.75
CA GLY A 273 -7.67 4.63 -2.44
C GLY A 273 -7.92 4.43 -0.95
N ALA A 274 -6.89 4.52 -0.10
CA ALA A 274 -7.02 4.36 1.34
C ALA A 274 -8.01 5.36 1.99
N ILE A 275 -8.30 6.49 1.34
CA ILE A 275 -9.24 7.53 1.83
C ILE A 275 -10.53 7.63 0.98
N ILE A 276 -10.74 6.69 0.06
CA ILE A 276 -11.91 6.63 -0.82
C ILE A 276 -12.82 5.52 -0.31
N PRO A 277 -14.12 5.75 -0.06
CA PRO A 277 -15.03 4.68 0.36
C PRO A 277 -14.94 3.44 -0.54
N ILE A 278 -14.96 2.25 0.07
CA ILE A 278 -14.77 0.99 -0.68
C ILE A 278 -15.83 0.72 -1.75
N ASP A 279 -17.04 1.26 -1.58
CA ASP A 279 -18.15 1.11 -2.53
C ASP A 279 -18.08 2.10 -3.70
N GLU A 280 -17.10 3.00 -3.73
CA GLU A 280 -16.94 3.97 -4.80
C GLU A 280 -16.62 3.26 -6.13
N TYR A 281 -17.38 3.59 -7.19
CA TYR A 281 -17.25 2.93 -8.49
C TYR A 281 -15.85 3.09 -9.11
N GLU A 282 -15.21 4.25 -8.91
CA GLU A 282 -13.86 4.53 -9.40
C GLU A 282 -12.75 4.22 -8.38
N HIS A 283 -13.02 3.37 -7.38
CA HIS A 283 -12.04 3.05 -6.35
C HIS A 283 -10.75 2.46 -6.97
N PRO A 284 -9.54 2.96 -6.62
CA PRO A 284 -8.33 2.65 -7.38
C PRO A 284 -7.93 1.18 -7.40
N TYR A 285 -8.20 0.42 -6.34
CA TYR A 285 -7.75 -0.99 -6.19
C TYR A 285 -8.84 -1.95 -5.70
N LEU A 286 -10.10 -1.49 -5.63
CA LEU A 286 -11.25 -2.31 -5.24
C LEU A 286 -12.34 -2.07 -6.27
N LEU A 287 -13.00 -3.14 -6.71
CA LEU A 287 -14.16 -3.06 -7.59
C LEU A 287 -15.24 -3.97 -7.04
N LYS A 288 -16.39 -3.40 -6.70
CA LYS A 288 -17.53 -4.17 -6.18
C LYS A 288 -18.01 -5.20 -7.19
N ASN A 289 -18.18 -6.44 -6.74
CA ASN A 289 -18.66 -7.53 -7.58
C ASN A 289 -20.19 -7.47 -7.70
N MET A 290 -20.69 -6.78 -8.70
CA MET A 290 -22.13 -6.63 -8.96
C MET A 290 -22.83 -7.92 -9.42
N SER A 291 -22.08 -8.98 -9.73
CA SER A 291 -22.61 -10.24 -10.27
C SER A 291 -22.85 -11.32 -9.21
N SER A 292 -22.42 -11.09 -7.98
CA SER A 292 -22.51 -12.03 -6.87
C SER A 292 -23.66 -11.63 -5.93
N GLU A 293 -24.38 -12.62 -5.40
CA GLU A 293 -25.33 -12.41 -4.29
C GLU A 293 -24.60 -12.10 -2.97
N GLU A 294 -23.32 -12.52 -2.86
CA GLU A 294 -22.43 -12.21 -1.74
C GLU A 294 -21.69 -10.89 -1.95
N ASP A 295 -21.58 -10.10 -0.88
CA ASP A 295 -20.94 -8.78 -0.85
C ASP A 295 -19.41 -8.91 -0.92
N THR A 296 -18.92 -8.98 -2.16
CA THR A 296 -17.52 -9.28 -2.50
C THR A 296 -16.92 -8.21 -3.41
N PHE A 297 -15.60 -8.13 -3.42
CA PHE A 297 -14.82 -7.15 -4.17
C PHE A 297 -13.71 -7.82 -4.96
N PHE A 298 -13.48 -7.36 -6.19
CA PHE A 298 -12.25 -7.62 -6.91
C PHE A 298 -11.18 -6.65 -6.41
N CYS A 299 -10.18 -7.17 -5.70
CA CYS A 299 -9.04 -6.42 -5.21
C CYS A 299 -7.85 -6.56 -6.17
N ASP A 300 -7.38 -5.43 -6.67
CA ASP A 300 -6.15 -5.34 -7.46
C ASP A 300 -4.96 -5.05 -6.54
N ILE A 301 -4.15 -6.08 -6.28
CA ILE A 301 -3.00 -6.01 -5.38
C ILE A 301 -1.71 -6.38 -6.12
N GLY A 302 -0.76 -5.45 -6.21
CA GLY A 302 0.44 -5.61 -7.02
C GLY A 302 0.08 -5.79 -8.50
N ASN A 303 0.44 -6.95 -9.06
CA ASN A 303 0.11 -7.35 -10.44
C ASN A 303 -0.95 -8.46 -10.50
N SER A 304 -1.69 -8.67 -9.41
CA SER A 304 -2.71 -9.71 -9.27
C SER A 304 -4.08 -9.11 -8.99
N ARG A 305 -5.13 -9.84 -9.39
CA ARG A 305 -6.51 -9.58 -8.99
C ARG A 305 -7.02 -10.76 -8.18
N MET A 306 -7.62 -10.49 -7.03
CA MET A 306 -8.21 -11.50 -6.16
C MET A 306 -9.64 -11.11 -5.78
N LEU A 307 -10.49 -12.11 -5.55
CA LEU A 307 -11.82 -11.91 -5.00
C LEU A 307 -11.73 -11.97 -3.48
N ILE A 308 -12.18 -10.92 -2.80
CA ILE A 308 -12.16 -10.79 -1.34
C ILE A 308 -13.54 -10.39 -0.81
N SER A 309 -13.82 -10.64 0.47
CA SER A 309 -15.06 -10.19 1.11
C SER A 309 -15.04 -8.68 1.38
N ARG A 310 -16.21 -8.08 1.68
CA ARG A 310 -16.29 -6.70 2.20
C ARG A 310 -15.37 -6.47 3.39
N GLU A 311 -15.43 -7.36 4.38
CA GLU A 311 -14.64 -7.25 5.60
C GLU A 311 -13.13 -7.24 5.29
N GLU A 312 -12.67 -8.13 4.42
CA GLU A 312 -11.26 -8.14 3.96
C GLU A 312 -10.87 -6.85 3.24
N ALA A 313 -11.78 -6.25 2.47
CA ALA A 313 -11.56 -4.98 1.78
C ALA A 313 -11.44 -3.80 2.76
N GLU A 314 -12.30 -3.77 3.79
CA GLU A 314 -12.26 -2.78 4.88
C GLU A 314 -10.95 -2.90 5.67
N PHE A 315 -10.58 -4.10 6.11
CA PHE A 315 -9.32 -4.32 6.83
C PHE A 315 -8.07 -4.01 5.99
N LEU A 316 -8.11 -4.22 4.67
CA LEU A 316 -7.03 -3.80 3.77
C LEU A 316 -6.97 -2.28 3.66
N GLN A 317 -8.10 -1.61 3.52
CA GLN A 317 -8.17 -0.15 3.44
C GLN A 317 -7.65 0.49 4.72
N ASP A 318 -8.08 0.03 5.90
CA ASP A 318 -7.61 0.53 7.19
C ASP A 318 -6.09 0.36 7.35
N ALA A 319 -5.57 -0.81 6.98
CA ALA A 319 -4.13 -1.08 7.01
C ALA A 319 -3.35 -0.12 6.10
N MET A 320 -3.86 0.14 4.88
CA MET A 320 -3.25 1.08 3.94
C MET A 320 -3.36 2.53 4.42
N GLN A 321 -4.46 2.90 5.07
CA GLN A 321 -4.64 4.23 5.64
C GLN A 321 -3.62 4.50 6.75
N LEU A 322 -3.45 3.56 7.69
CA LEU A 322 -2.45 3.69 8.77
C LEU A 322 -1.03 3.81 8.21
N PHE A 323 -0.69 2.99 7.20
CA PHE A 323 0.63 3.08 6.57
C PHE A 323 0.83 4.42 5.85
N ARG A 324 -0.21 4.95 5.21
CA ARG A 324 -0.21 6.27 4.57
C ARG A 324 -0.02 7.40 5.58
N GLU A 325 -0.75 7.38 6.69
CA GLU A 325 -0.69 8.41 7.74
C GLU A 325 0.71 8.49 8.34
N GLU A 326 1.30 7.33 8.65
CA GLU A 326 2.67 7.26 9.16
C GLU A 326 3.69 7.75 8.11
N TYR A 327 3.51 7.39 6.84
CA TYR A 327 4.35 7.91 5.75
C TYR A 327 4.29 9.44 5.64
N ILE A 328 3.09 10.01 5.61
CA ILE A 328 2.88 11.47 5.53
C ILE A 328 3.53 12.16 6.73
N ARG A 329 3.33 11.62 7.94
CA ARG A 329 3.95 12.15 9.16
C ARG A 329 5.48 12.21 9.03
N ARG A 330 6.13 11.14 8.55
CA ARG A 330 7.59 11.11 8.35
C ARG A 330 8.07 12.12 7.32
N ILE A 331 7.39 12.23 6.19
CA ILE A 331 7.77 13.20 5.16
C ILE A 331 7.64 14.63 5.70
N VAL A 332 6.54 14.95 6.40
CA VAL A 332 6.35 16.28 7.02
C VAL A 332 7.45 16.58 8.05
N GLU A 333 7.87 15.60 8.86
CA GLU A 333 8.98 15.76 9.81
C GLU A 333 10.33 16.01 9.12
N ILE A 334 10.59 15.31 8.01
CA ILE A 334 11.78 15.51 7.19
C ILE A 334 11.76 16.92 6.57
N GLU A 335 10.67 17.31 5.91
CA GLU A 335 10.56 18.63 5.26
C GLU A 335 10.65 19.78 6.26
N ARG A 336 10.06 19.64 7.46
CA ARG A 336 10.21 20.62 8.54
C ARG A 336 11.65 20.73 9.02
N THR A 337 12.35 19.61 9.15
CA THR A 337 13.77 19.61 9.56
C THR A 337 14.64 20.30 8.49
N TRP A 338 14.32 20.10 7.22
CA TRP A 338 15.03 20.69 6.09
C TRP A 338 14.53 22.10 5.72
N ARG A 339 13.43 22.55 6.34
CA ARG A 339 12.67 23.75 5.95
C ARG A 339 12.41 23.80 4.44
N SER A 340 11.95 22.68 3.90
CA SER A 340 11.75 22.46 2.47
C SER A 340 10.27 22.37 2.05
N ASP A 341 9.35 22.45 3.00
CA ASP A 341 7.90 22.33 2.83
C ASP A 341 7.31 23.39 1.86
N CYS A 342 7.88 24.60 1.91
CA CYS A 342 7.53 25.73 1.05
C CYS A 342 8.25 25.75 -0.30
N PHE A 343 8.99 24.71 -0.70
CA PHE A 343 9.64 24.67 -2.01
C PHE A 343 8.84 23.84 -3.01
N ASP A 344 8.61 24.44 -4.18
CA ASP A 344 7.98 23.80 -5.32
C ASP A 344 8.96 22.81 -6.00
N SER A 345 8.60 21.52 -6.02
CA SER A 345 9.44 20.48 -6.64
C SER A 345 9.00 20.06 -8.03
N TYR A 346 7.97 20.68 -8.64
CA TYR A 346 7.52 20.29 -9.99
C TYR A 346 8.60 20.47 -11.07
N ALA A 347 9.59 21.32 -10.82
CA ALA A 347 10.70 21.58 -11.74
C ALA A 347 11.87 20.57 -11.62
N TYR A 348 11.87 19.68 -10.61
CA TYR A 348 12.99 18.77 -10.34
C TYR A 348 12.54 17.43 -9.75
N LYS A 349 12.95 16.33 -10.39
CA LYS A 349 12.75 14.97 -9.89
C LYS A 349 14.02 14.45 -9.23
N GLY A 350 14.06 14.44 -7.89
CA GLY A 350 15.20 13.90 -7.16
C GLY A 350 15.06 13.94 -5.64
N LYS A 351 16.18 13.67 -4.94
CA LYS A 351 16.25 13.67 -3.46
C LYS A 351 16.68 15.01 -2.87
N ASP A 352 17.04 15.95 -3.74
CA ASP A 352 17.48 17.30 -3.38
C ASP A 352 16.29 18.29 -3.43
N VAL A 353 16.46 19.46 -2.83
CA VAL A 353 15.43 20.50 -2.79
C VAL A 353 15.76 21.59 -3.82
N PRO A 354 14.92 21.85 -4.82
CA PRO A 354 15.15 22.94 -5.77
C PRO A 354 14.98 24.29 -5.07
N LEU A 355 15.97 25.18 -5.20
CA LEU A 355 15.97 26.49 -4.55
C LEU A 355 15.58 27.61 -5.51
N ILE A 356 16.34 27.76 -6.61
CA ILE A 356 16.17 28.83 -7.60
C ILE A 356 16.51 28.34 -9.02
N CYS A 357 15.96 29.01 -10.02
CA CYS A 357 16.36 28.87 -11.43
C CYS A 357 17.10 30.13 -11.88
N ILE A 358 18.27 29.98 -12.50
CA ILE A 358 19.10 31.10 -12.99
C ILE A 358 19.65 30.83 -14.39
N LYS A 359 20.08 31.89 -15.08
CA LYS A 359 20.79 31.75 -16.37
C LYS A 359 22.16 31.10 -16.19
N ARG A 360 22.60 30.31 -17.18
CA ARG A 360 23.92 29.65 -17.19
C ARG A 360 25.08 30.63 -17.01
N GLY A 361 24.95 31.85 -17.56
CA GLY A 361 25.93 32.92 -17.38
C GLY A 361 26.10 33.34 -15.91
N LEU A 362 24.99 33.51 -15.19
CA LEU A 362 25.02 33.82 -13.75
C LEU A 362 25.60 32.66 -12.96
N TRP A 363 25.25 31.41 -13.29
CA TRP A 363 25.85 30.25 -12.64
C TRP A 363 27.38 30.19 -12.79
N ARG A 364 27.88 30.45 -14.01
CA ARG A 364 29.32 30.54 -14.26
C ARG A 364 29.98 31.62 -13.42
N LEU A 365 29.35 32.79 -13.31
CA LEU A 365 29.82 33.87 -12.45
C LEU A 365 29.92 33.44 -10.98
N LEU A 366 28.91 32.74 -10.45
CA LEU A 366 28.93 32.23 -9.07
C LEU A 366 30.08 31.23 -8.83
N LEU A 367 30.35 30.34 -9.80
CA LEU A 367 31.48 29.41 -9.72
C LEU A 367 32.84 30.12 -9.78
N ASP A 368 32.99 31.11 -10.66
CA ASP A 368 34.22 31.89 -10.77
C ASP A 368 34.47 32.73 -9.51
N PHE A 369 33.42 33.32 -8.93
CA PHE A 369 33.47 33.99 -7.63
C PHE A 369 33.90 33.02 -6.51
N ALA A 370 33.31 31.83 -6.44
CA ALA A 370 33.66 30.84 -5.43
C ALA A 370 35.11 30.35 -5.52
N ARG A 371 35.67 30.22 -6.74
CA ARG A 371 37.07 29.84 -6.96
C ARG A 371 38.05 30.93 -6.50
N GLU A 372 37.72 32.20 -6.76
CA GLU A 372 38.54 33.33 -6.32
C GLU A 372 38.53 33.50 -4.79
N HIS A 373 37.48 33.00 -4.13
CA HIS A 373 37.30 33.07 -2.69
C HIS A 373 37.40 31.69 -2.00
N ASP A 374 38.32 30.85 -2.45
CA ASP A 374 38.54 29.52 -1.90
C ASP A 374 39.00 29.57 -0.43
N ALA A 375 38.35 28.79 0.44
CA ALA A 375 38.55 28.79 1.89
C ALA A 375 39.92 28.26 2.33
N PHE A 376 40.59 27.46 1.50
CA PHE A 376 41.91 26.89 1.79
C PHE A 376 43.05 27.78 1.31
N HIS A 377 42.77 28.72 0.40
CA HIS A 377 43.80 29.54 -0.25
C HIS A 377 43.65 31.04 0.00
N THR A 378 42.52 31.50 0.54
CA THR A 378 42.22 32.93 0.71
C THR A 378 41.82 33.28 2.15
N GLN A 379 41.74 34.58 2.44
CA GLN A 379 41.34 35.12 3.73
C GLN A 379 40.27 36.22 3.54
N GLY A 380 39.27 36.27 4.43
CA GLY A 380 38.20 37.26 4.41
C GLY A 380 36.81 36.67 4.56
N LYS A 381 35.77 37.52 4.55
CA LYS A 381 34.37 37.10 4.74
C LYS A 381 33.94 36.01 3.75
N TRP A 382 34.37 36.14 2.50
CA TRP A 382 33.96 35.24 1.41
C TRP A 382 34.85 34.02 1.24
N SER A 383 35.93 33.88 2.01
CA SER A 383 36.85 32.73 2.01
C SER A 383 36.18 31.51 2.66
N MET A 384 35.09 31.07 2.05
CA MET A 384 34.13 30.12 2.60
C MET A 384 33.71 29.05 1.60
N PHE A 385 34.47 28.89 0.51
CA PHE A 385 34.18 27.92 -0.54
C PHE A 385 35.23 26.83 -0.59
N ASP A 386 34.79 25.56 -0.59
CA ASP A 386 35.62 24.45 -1.06
C ASP A 386 35.48 24.40 -2.59
N SER A 387 36.41 25.06 -3.28
CA SER A 387 36.27 25.28 -4.72
C SER A 387 36.45 23.97 -5.52
N GLY A 388 35.43 23.63 -6.29
CA GLY A 388 35.41 22.47 -7.19
C GLY A 388 34.97 22.86 -8.60
N SER A 389 34.97 21.90 -9.54
CA SER A 389 34.73 22.21 -10.95
C SER A 389 33.26 22.51 -11.29
N ALA A 390 32.29 21.99 -10.54
CA ALA A 390 30.87 22.08 -10.92
C ALA A 390 29.87 22.34 -9.78
N TRP A 391 30.28 22.33 -8.51
CA TRP A 391 29.37 22.47 -7.35
C TRP A 391 29.79 23.64 -6.47
N LEU A 392 28.83 24.25 -5.78
CA LEU A 392 29.12 25.18 -4.70
C LEU A 392 29.07 24.42 -3.37
N LYS A 393 30.21 24.35 -2.69
CA LYS A 393 30.36 23.78 -1.36
C LYS A 393 30.76 24.90 -0.41
N VAL A 394 29.89 25.22 0.54
CA VAL A 394 30.17 26.23 1.57
C VAL A 394 30.88 25.55 2.74
N TYR A 395 32.03 26.07 3.13
CA TYR A 395 32.91 25.51 4.15
C TYR A 395 33.54 26.62 4.99
N THR A 396 33.57 26.43 6.31
CA THR A 396 34.31 27.31 7.22
C THR A 396 35.37 26.50 7.97
N GLY A 397 36.64 26.91 7.87
CA GLY A 397 37.76 26.20 8.52
C GLY A 397 37.77 26.32 10.05
N GLU A 398 37.48 27.50 10.57
CA GLU A 398 37.43 27.79 12.00
C GLU A 398 36.04 28.29 12.42
N LYS A 399 35.64 27.99 13.66
CA LYS A 399 34.37 28.44 14.21
C LYS A 399 34.34 29.98 14.33
N SER A 400 33.26 30.60 13.87
CA SER A 400 32.97 32.03 14.03
C SER A 400 31.80 32.27 15.00
N GLU A 401 31.41 33.53 15.19
CA GLU A 401 30.22 33.90 15.97
C GLU A 401 28.93 33.37 15.33
N THR A 402 28.88 33.33 14.00
CA THR A 402 27.67 32.99 13.23
C THR A 402 27.68 31.56 12.68
N MET A 403 28.85 30.94 12.49
CA MET A 403 29.00 29.62 11.85
C MET A 403 29.93 28.70 12.65
N GLY A 404 29.59 27.40 12.71
CA GLY A 404 30.48 26.34 13.16
C GLY A 404 31.62 26.09 12.16
N ALA A 405 32.63 25.29 12.55
CA ALA A 405 33.60 24.77 11.60
C ALA A 405 32.99 23.59 10.82
N GLY A 406 33.32 23.44 9.54
CA GLY A 406 32.86 22.35 8.68
C GLY A 406 32.08 22.82 7.45
N TYR A 407 31.39 21.87 6.79
CA TYR A 407 30.53 22.14 5.65
C TYR A 407 29.16 22.69 6.09
N HIS A 408 28.68 23.70 5.38
CA HIS A 408 27.41 24.36 5.64
C HIS A 408 26.36 24.09 4.56
N ALA A 409 26.75 24.01 3.29
CA ALA A 409 25.80 23.74 2.21
C ALA A 409 26.49 23.08 1.03
N SER A 410 25.74 22.22 0.33
CA SER A 410 26.13 21.63 -0.95
C SER A 410 25.04 21.95 -1.98
N ILE A 411 25.39 22.80 -2.95
CA ILE A 411 24.48 23.28 -3.98
C ILE A 411 24.98 22.79 -5.34
N LYS A 412 24.09 22.13 -6.07
CA LYS A 412 24.40 21.50 -7.35
C LYS A 412 23.54 22.09 -8.46
N PRO A 413 24.08 22.25 -9.68
CA PRO A 413 23.27 22.59 -10.83
C PRO A 413 22.55 21.34 -11.35
N HIS A 414 21.30 21.51 -11.76
CA HIS A 414 20.51 20.52 -12.47
C HIS A 414 19.94 21.13 -13.74
N GLN A 415 19.77 20.30 -14.77
CA GLN A 415 19.09 20.72 -15.99
C GLN A 415 17.59 20.78 -15.73
N ARG A 416 16.90 21.76 -16.32
CA ARG A 416 15.45 21.80 -16.25
C ARG A 416 14.87 20.68 -17.11
N GLU A 417 14.17 19.73 -16.50
CA GLU A 417 13.48 18.68 -17.23
C GLU A 417 12.25 19.28 -17.92
N PHE A 418 12.29 19.38 -19.25
CA PHE A 418 11.09 19.67 -20.03
C PHE A 418 10.51 18.36 -20.57
N ALA A 419 9.21 18.15 -20.39
CA ALA A 419 8.49 17.02 -21.00
C ALA A 419 8.65 16.99 -22.53
N CYS A 420 8.85 18.16 -23.14
CA CYS A 420 9.29 18.33 -24.51
C CYS A 420 10.50 19.28 -24.47
N ALA A 421 11.71 18.79 -24.76
CA ALA A 421 12.84 19.69 -25.01
C ALA A 421 12.39 20.71 -26.06
N SER A 422 12.43 21.99 -25.73
CA SER A 422 12.07 23.03 -26.69
C SER A 422 13.05 22.96 -27.85
N PHE A 423 12.62 22.42 -28.98
CA PHE A 423 13.42 22.41 -30.20
C PHE A 423 13.61 23.82 -30.79
N THR A 424 12.99 24.84 -30.19
CA THR A 424 12.99 26.24 -30.66
C THR A 424 13.74 27.19 -29.73
N THR A 425 14.03 26.81 -28.48
CA THR A 425 14.80 27.64 -27.54
C THR A 425 15.96 26.87 -26.94
N SER A 426 17.16 27.45 -26.99
CA SER A 426 18.36 26.88 -26.37
C SER A 426 18.19 26.82 -24.85
N ASP A 427 18.60 25.70 -24.26
CA ASP A 427 18.65 25.51 -22.82
C ASP A 427 19.72 26.40 -22.17
N ASP A 428 19.31 27.59 -21.72
CA ASP A 428 20.16 28.61 -21.09
C ASP A 428 19.90 28.76 -19.57
N GLU A 429 19.14 27.85 -18.98
CA GLU A 429 18.76 27.89 -17.57
C GLU A 429 19.33 26.70 -16.80
N VAL A 430 19.60 26.93 -15.51
CA VAL A 430 19.97 25.87 -14.57
C VAL A 430 19.18 26.03 -13.28
N ILE A 431 18.71 24.89 -12.77
CA ILE A 431 18.08 24.82 -11.46
C ILE A 431 19.18 24.55 -10.44
N LEU A 432 19.26 25.37 -9.40
CA LEU A 432 20.14 25.12 -8.27
C LEU A 432 19.39 24.35 -7.21
N VAL A 433 19.91 23.17 -6.86
CA VAL A 433 19.32 22.29 -5.84
C VAL A 433 20.20 22.23 -4.59
N TRP A 434 19.58 22.25 -3.42
CA TRP A 434 20.21 21.98 -2.13
C TRP A 434 20.22 20.49 -1.86
N SER A 435 21.40 19.93 -1.59
CA SER A 435 21.53 18.54 -1.19
C SER A 435 21.50 18.37 0.33
N PRO A 436 20.74 17.40 0.86
CA PRO A 436 20.83 17.05 2.27
C PRO A 436 22.24 16.52 2.62
N PRO A 437 22.65 16.67 3.89
CA PRO A 437 23.98 16.24 4.31
C PRO A 437 24.16 14.72 4.16
N THR A 438 25.21 14.30 3.46
CA THR A 438 25.62 12.89 3.38
C THR A 438 26.54 12.53 4.53
N GLU A 439 26.59 11.25 4.94
CA GLU A 439 27.49 10.75 6.01
C GLU A 439 28.96 11.15 5.82
N PHE A 440 29.41 11.39 4.59
CA PHE A 440 30.77 11.82 4.27
C PHE A 440 31.08 13.31 4.53
N LEU A 441 30.06 14.16 4.68
CA LEU A 441 30.21 15.63 4.78
C LEU A 441 30.02 16.17 6.20
N VAL A 442 29.55 15.34 7.14
CA VAL A 442 29.24 15.76 8.50
C VAL A 442 30.22 15.09 9.46
N SER A 443 30.98 15.88 10.21
CA SER A 443 31.76 15.37 11.35
C SER A 443 30.82 14.89 12.48
N ASP A 444 31.21 13.85 13.21
CA ASP A 444 30.48 13.22 14.34
C ASP A 444 29.96 14.18 15.45
N ASN A 445 30.29 15.46 15.40
CA ASN A 445 29.97 16.47 16.42
C ASN A 445 28.72 17.34 16.16
N GLY A 446 27.79 16.95 15.28
CA GLY A 446 26.49 17.63 15.24
C GLY A 446 25.68 17.42 13.97
N SER A 447 24.81 16.43 14.02
CA SER A 447 23.68 16.15 13.11
C SER A 447 22.61 17.26 13.03
N ALA A 448 22.93 18.50 13.41
CA ALA A 448 21.95 19.57 13.48
C ALA A 448 21.91 20.34 12.16
N ILE A 449 20.81 20.19 11.42
CA ILE A 449 20.48 21.08 10.31
C ILE A 449 20.00 22.42 10.90
N GLY A 450 20.52 23.53 10.38
CA GLY A 450 20.19 24.88 10.81
C GLY A 450 21.28 25.91 10.49
N PRO A 451 21.04 27.20 10.75
CA PRO A 451 21.85 28.31 10.23
C PRO A 451 23.30 28.36 10.73
N ARG A 452 23.61 27.66 11.82
CA ARG A 452 24.96 27.60 12.41
C ARG A 452 25.82 26.45 11.88
N TYR A 453 25.19 25.34 11.50
CA TYR A 453 25.87 24.10 11.10
C TYR A 453 25.56 23.84 9.63
N TYR A 454 25.00 22.69 9.27
CA TYR A 454 24.56 22.45 7.91
C TYR A 454 23.27 23.24 7.65
N TRP A 455 23.33 24.27 6.82
CA TRP A 455 22.21 25.13 6.48
C TRP A 455 21.05 24.32 5.91
N ASP A 456 19.85 24.60 6.42
CA ASP A 456 18.60 24.14 5.83
C ASP A 456 18.36 24.76 4.43
N ALA A 457 17.38 24.23 3.71
CA ALA A 457 17.06 24.68 2.35
C ALA A 457 16.70 26.17 2.32
N LYS A 458 15.87 26.64 3.27
CA LYS A 458 15.47 28.05 3.35
C LYS A 458 16.63 28.98 3.68
N THR A 459 17.47 28.63 4.65
CA THR A 459 18.68 29.40 4.98
C THR A 459 19.61 29.50 3.77
N THR A 460 19.82 28.39 3.05
CA THR A 460 20.66 28.36 1.85
C THR A 460 20.08 29.22 0.73
N HIS A 461 18.77 29.11 0.50
CA HIS A 461 18.04 29.95 -0.46
C HIS A 461 18.22 31.44 -0.14
N ASP A 462 17.94 31.84 1.10
CA ASP A 462 17.98 33.25 1.50
C ASP A 462 19.40 33.83 1.38
N TRP A 463 20.41 33.04 1.72
CA TRP A 463 21.80 33.43 1.54
C TRP A 463 22.19 33.56 0.06
N LEU A 464 21.75 32.64 -0.81
CA LEU A 464 21.98 32.73 -2.25
C LEU A 464 21.37 34.00 -2.84
N VAL A 465 20.09 34.24 -2.55
CA VAL A 465 19.30 35.33 -3.12
C VAL A 465 19.74 36.69 -2.59
N ASN A 466 19.97 36.81 -1.29
CA ASN A 466 20.18 38.11 -0.63
C ASN A 466 21.64 38.47 -0.37
N GLU A 467 22.56 37.49 -0.39
CA GLU A 467 23.97 37.72 -0.13
C GLU A 467 24.87 37.34 -1.30
N MET A 468 24.86 36.08 -1.74
CA MET A 468 25.85 35.58 -2.71
C MET A 468 25.69 36.20 -4.10
N ILE A 469 24.48 36.19 -4.66
CA ILE A 469 24.23 36.72 -6.01
C ILE A 469 24.59 38.22 -6.09
N PRO A 470 24.12 39.09 -5.18
CA PRO A 470 24.51 40.50 -5.17
C PRO A 470 26.03 40.70 -5.07
N ALA A 471 26.72 39.92 -4.22
CA ALA A 471 28.16 40.04 -4.03
C ALA A 471 28.96 39.60 -5.27
N ALA A 472 28.53 38.54 -5.95
CA ALA A 472 29.18 38.09 -7.18
C ALA A 472 28.99 39.10 -8.34
N LEU A 473 27.82 39.74 -8.43
CA LEU A 473 27.55 40.81 -9.40
C LEU A 473 28.45 42.03 -9.14
N ASP A 474 28.56 42.49 -7.89
CA ASP A 474 29.45 43.60 -7.53
C ASP A 474 30.94 43.25 -7.78
N TRP A 475 31.35 42.02 -7.47
CA TRP A 475 32.69 41.53 -7.77
C TRP A 475 33.00 41.59 -9.28
N MET A 476 32.07 41.18 -10.14
CA MET A 476 32.21 41.26 -11.59
C MET A 476 32.36 42.72 -12.07
N ASP A 477 31.54 43.64 -11.56
CA ASP A 477 31.59 45.05 -11.91
C ASP A 477 32.89 45.72 -11.47
N ASN A 478 33.40 45.36 -10.29
CA ASN A 478 34.68 45.83 -9.79
C ASN A 478 35.86 45.30 -10.61
N GLN A 479 35.81 44.04 -11.07
CA GLN A 479 36.81 43.50 -12.00
C GLN A 479 36.77 44.20 -13.37
N ALA A 480 35.58 44.47 -13.91
CA ALA A 480 35.40 45.16 -15.17
C ALA A 480 35.88 46.63 -15.09
N SER A 481 35.66 47.28 -13.95
CA SER A 481 36.15 48.63 -13.66
C SER A 481 37.67 48.68 -13.53
N ASN A 482 38.28 47.70 -12.85
CA ASN A 482 39.74 47.57 -12.70
C ASN A 482 40.45 47.26 -14.03
N ARG A 483 39.77 46.62 -15.00
CA ARG A 483 40.29 46.44 -16.37
C ARG A 483 40.25 47.71 -17.23
N LYS A 484 39.51 48.76 -16.83
CA LYS A 484 39.31 49.98 -17.64
C LYS A 484 39.89 51.28 -17.06
N GLN A 485 40.47 51.32 -15.85
CA GLN A 485 41.07 52.56 -15.33
C GLN A 485 42.38 52.39 -14.55
N SER A 486 43.36 53.20 -14.94
CA SER A 486 44.65 53.38 -14.30
C SER A 486 44.56 54.22 -13.02
N LEU A 487 45.23 53.74 -11.96
CA LEU A 487 45.87 54.44 -10.83
C LEU A 487 45.17 55.53 -9.98
N VAL A 488 44.13 56.25 -10.42
CA VAL A 488 43.69 57.47 -9.69
C VAL A 488 42.52 57.27 -8.73
N ASN A 489 41.71 56.22 -8.87
CA ASN A 489 40.53 56.01 -7.99
C ASN A 489 40.77 55.07 -6.79
N ARG A 490 42.01 54.69 -6.51
CA ARG A 490 42.33 53.65 -5.51
C ARG A 490 42.22 54.11 -4.05
N ILE A 491 41.78 55.35 -3.77
CA ILE A 491 41.81 55.92 -2.40
C ILE A 491 40.40 56.24 -1.83
N PHE A 492 39.33 56.25 -2.63
CA PHE A 492 37.99 56.57 -2.09
C PHE A 492 36.85 55.81 -2.82
N SER A 493 36.53 54.57 -2.42
CA SER A 493 35.19 54.00 -2.74
C SER A 493 34.79 52.67 -2.08
N SER A 494 35.65 51.93 -1.37
CA SER A 494 35.31 50.54 -0.99
C SER A 494 34.22 50.38 0.09
N LEU A 495 33.84 51.45 0.81
CA LEU A 495 32.83 51.38 1.88
C LEU A 495 31.44 51.93 1.51
N LYS A 496 31.29 52.63 0.38
CA LYS A 496 29.99 53.21 -0.06
C LYS A 496 29.34 52.46 -1.22
N ARG A 497 30.05 51.55 -1.89
CA ARG A 497 29.54 50.81 -3.07
C ARG A 497 28.67 49.60 -2.70
N ASP A 498 29.01 48.87 -1.65
CA ASP A 498 28.19 47.75 -1.13
C ASP A 498 26.75 48.18 -0.81
N GLU A 499 26.55 49.42 -0.35
CA GLU A 499 25.22 50.00 -0.10
C GLU A 499 24.47 50.43 -1.38
N LEU A 500 25.19 50.81 -2.45
CA LEU A 500 24.60 51.31 -3.69
C LEU A 500 24.12 50.17 -4.61
N VAL A 501 24.84 49.04 -4.67
CA VAL A 501 24.41 47.87 -5.47
C VAL A 501 23.26 47.13 -4.78
N ARG A 502 23.29 46.99 -3.44
CA ARG A 502 22.15 46.48 -2.67
C ARG A 502 20.88 47.31 -2.85
N LYS A 503 20.99 48.60 -3.18
CA LYS A 503 19.84 49.48 -3.43
C LYS A 503 19.15 49.25 -4.79
N ASN A 504 19.83 48.66 -5.76
CA ASN A 504 19.34 48.47 -7.13
C ASN A 504 19.26 47.00 -7.57
N TYR A 505 19.64 46.05 -6.71
CA TYR A 505 19.44 44.64 -6.96
C TYR A 505 17.97 44.28 -6.70
N ASP A 506 17.32 43.74 -7.73
CA ASP A 506 15.99 43.19 -7.67
C ASP A 506 16.08 41.71 -8.12
N PRO A 507 15.87 40.74 -7.21
CA PRO A 507 16.00 39.32 -7.48
C PRO A 507 15.24 38.85 -8.73
N GLU A 508 14.05 39.39 -8.97
CA GLU A 508 13.16 38.96 -10.07
C GLU A 508 13.79 39.16 -11.46
N ASN A 509 14.79 40.04 -11.58
CA ASN A 509 15.52 40.25 -12.84
C ASN A 509 16.58 39.19 -13.13
N TYR A 510 16.96 38.38 -12.13
CA TYR A 510 18.09 37.46 -12.22
C TYR A 510 17.71 35.99 -12.00
N LEU A 511 16.65 35.73 -11.26
CA LEU A 511 16.26 34.39 -10.85
C LEU A 511 14.75 34.21 -10.79
N THR A 512 14.32 32.94 -10.86
CA THR A 512 12.99 32.51 -10.44
C THR A 512 13.12 31.70 -9.17
N SER A 513 12.43 32.08 -8.10
CA SER A 513 12.44 31.34 -6.84
C SER A 513 11.43 30.19 -6.86
N PHE A 514 11.82 29.04 -6.29
CA PHE A 514 10.92 27.93 -6.01
C PHE A 514 10.30 28.01 -4.61
N TYR A 515 10.69 28.98 -3.77
CA TYR A 515 10.09 29.19 -2.46
C TYR A 515 8.72 29.89 -2.58
N ARG A 516 7.68 29.27 -2.02
CA ARG A 516 6.30 29.79 -1.93
C ARG A 516 5.69 29.39 -0.60
N GLU A 517 5.14 30.34 0.15
CA GLU A 517 4.42 30.04 1.39
C GLU A 517 3.25 29.09 1.14
N THR A 518 3.01 28.17 2.08
CA THR A 518 1.91 27.20 1.97
C THR A 518 0.55 27.90 2.03
N SER A 519 -0.46 27.32 1.37
CA SER A 519 -1.82 27.87 1.40
C SER A 519 -2.38 27.90 2.83
N CYS A 520 -2.07 26.90 3.67
CA CYS A 520 -2.48 26.84 5.07
C CYS A 520 -1.90 27.96 5.96
N GLU A 521 -0.67 28.42 5.71
CA GLU A 521 -0.07 29.56 6.43
C GLU A 521 -0.75 30.86 6.00
N ARG A 522 -0.97 31.03 4.69
CA ARG A 522 -1.61 32.22 4.10
C ARG A 522 -3.05 32.42 4.54
N ILE A 523 -3.81 31.35 4.81
CA ILE A 523 -5.17 31.43 5.36
C ILE A 523 -5.21 32.26 6.65
N GLN A 524 -4.18 32.20 7.50
CA GLN A 524 -4.16 32.90 8.78
C GLN A 524 -3.97 34.41 8.63
N THR A 525 -3.36 34.84 7.52
CA THR A 525 -2.97 36.24 7.29
C THR A 525 -3.92 36.97 6.33
N ILE A 526 -4.73 36.24 5.57
CA ILE A 526 -5.67 36.84 4.60
C ILE A 526 -6.85 37.50 5.31
N ASN A 527 -7.06 38.77 4.98
CA ASN A 527 -8.15 39.61 5.48
C ASN A 527 -8.82 40.45 4.37
N SER A 528 -8.47 40.22 3.11
CA SER A 528 -9.00 40.95 1.94
C SER A 528 -9.69 40.01 0.96
N ILE A 529 -10.63 40.56 0.19
CA ILE A 529 -11.33 39.83 -0.89
C ILE A 529 -10.34 39.36 -1.96
N ASP A 530 -9.34 40.18 -2.29
CA ASP A 530 -8.29 39.84 -3.26
C ASP A 530 -7.42 38.65 -2.80
N GLY A 531 -7.03 38.64 -1.53
CA GLY A 531 -6.32 37.50 -0.93
C GLY A 531 -7.17 36.24 -0.91
N PHE A 532 -8.47 36.37 -0.61
CA PHE A 532 -9.41 35.26 -0.64
C PHE A 532 -9.60 34.70 -2.07
N SER A 533 -9.78 35.58 -3.05
CA SER A 533 -9.89 35.23 -4.47
C SER A 533 -8.67 34.47 -4.98
N THR A 534 -7.47 34.89 -4.57
CA THR A 534 -6.22 34.21 -4.93
C THR A 534 -6.19 32.77 -4.41
N LEU A 535 -6.57 32.52 -3.15
CA LEU A 535 -6.62 31.16 -2.60
C LEU A 535 -7.68 30.28 -3.27
N ILE A 536 -8.86 30.83 -3.54
CA ILE A 536 -9.92 30.09 -4.25
C ILE A 536 -9.44 29.71 -5.66
N ASN A 537 -8.71 30.60 -6.34
CA ASN A 537 -8.16 30.32 -7.66
C ASN A 537 -7.11 29.20 -7.62
N GLU A 538 -6.23 29.17 -6.61
CA GLU A 538 -5.29 28.06 -6.41
C GLU A 538 -6.03 26.73 -6.19
N LEU A 539 -7.04 26.73 -5.34
CA LEU A 539 -7.85 25.54 -5.05
C LEU A 539 -8.62 25.05 -6.30
N GLN A 540 -9.20 25.98 -7.06
CA GLN A 540 -9.89 25.69 -8.31
C GLN A 540 -8.94 25.08 -9.34
N GLN A 541 -7.76 25.66 -9.52
CA GLN A 541 -6.73 25.13 -10.41
C GLN A 541 -6.31 23.72 -9.99
N PHE A 542 -6.16 23.46 -8.69
CA PHE A 542 -5.85 22.11 -8.19
C PHE A 542 -6.92 21.09 -8.60
N PHE A 543 -8.21 21.35 -8.36
CA PHE A 543 -9.28 20.42 -8.72
C PHE A 543 -9.50 20.30 -10.24
N ALA A 544 -9.20 21.34 -11.02
CA ALA A 544 -9.27 21.30 -12.47
C ALA A 544 -8.20 20.38 -13.11
N HIS A 545 -7.03 20.25 -12.49
CA HIS A 545 -5.91 19.47 -13.03
C HIS A 545 -5.69 18.13 -12.33
N THR A 546 -6.24 17.93 -11.13
CA THR A 546 -6.06 16.70 -10.36
C THR A 546 -7.24 15.78 -10.55
N ARG A 547 -6.97 14.56 -11.03
CA ARG A 547 -7.98 13.49 -11.12
C ARG A 547 -7.95 12.63 -9.85
N LYS A 548 -9.08 12.01 -9.49
CA LYS A 548 -9.21 11.05 -8.38
C LYS A 548 -8.94 11.66 -6.99
N VAL A 549 -9.54 12.82 -6.74
CA VAL A 549 -9.61 13.43 -5.40
C VAL A 549 -10.99 13.20 -4.83
N ASN A 550 -11.08 12.57 -3.67
CA ASN A 550 -12.32 12.37 -2.94
C ASN A 550 -12.49 13.46 -1.89
N VAL A 551 -13.59 14.22 -2.00
CA VAL A 551 -14.02 15.19 -1.00
C VAL A 551 -15.05 14.49 -0.10
N GLY A 552 -14.70 14.27 1.17
CA GLY A 552 -15.61 13.65 2.14
C GLY A 552 -16.88 14.48 2.36
N HIS A 553 -17.98 13.82 2.75
CA HIS A 553 -19.31 14.44 2.84
C HIS A 553 -19.34 15.73 3.69
N LEU A 554 -18.68 15.77 4.85
CA LEU A 554 -18.64 16.96 5.70
C LEU A 554 -17.99 18.17 5.01
N LEU A 555 -16.88 17.93 4.29
CA LEU A 555 -16.21 18.99 3.53
C LEU A 555 -17.06 19.41 2.34
N TYR A 556 -17.66 18.46 1.64
CA TYR A 556 -18.56 18.74 0.52
C TYR A 556 -19.73 19.63 0.95
N GLN A 557 -20.40 19.32 2.06
CA GLN A 557 -21.44 20.16 2.66
C GLN A 557 -20.91 21.54 3.06
N ALA A 558 -19.73 21.62 3.67
CA ALA A 558 -19.11 22.89 4.03
C ALA A 558 -18.86 23.77 2.80
N MET A 559 -18.35 23.21 1.69
CA MET A 559 -18.11 23.94 0.45
C MET A 559 -19.40 24.52 -0.15
N TYR A 560 -20.54 23.82 -0.09
CA TYR A 560 -21.81 24.39 -0.55
C TYR A 560 -22.37 25.44 0.43
N ARG A 561 -22.26 25.23 1.75
CA ARG A 561 -22.70 26.22 2.74
C ARG A 561 -21.94 27.55 2.61
N CYS A 562 -20.61 27.48 2.50
CA CYS A 562 -19.77 28.65 2.31
C CYS A 562 -20.07 29.36 0.98
N LEU A 563 -20.43 28.62 -0.08
CA LEU A 563 -20.85 29.23 -1.35
C LEU A 563 -22.17 29.99 -1.18
N ALA A 564 -23.17 29.40 -0.51
CA ALA A 564 -24.44 30.06 -0.26
C ALA A 564 -24.27 31.34 0.57
N GLU A 565 -23.36 31.35 1.55
CA GLU A 565 -23.01 32.55 2.31
C GLU A 565 -22.41 33.62 1.41
N LEU A 566 -21.39 33.26 0.62
CA LEU A 566 -20.74 34.16 -0.34
C LEU A 566 -21.74 34.73 -1.36
N MET A 567 -22.61 33.90 -1.92
CA MET A 567 -23.65 34.32 -2.86
C MET A 567 -24.64 35.30 -2.23
N SER A 568 -25.03 35.08 -0.97
CA SER A 568 -25.94 35.98 -0.24
C SER A 568 -25.37 37.38 0.02
N LYS A 569 -24.04 37.52 -0.06
CA LYS A 569 -23.29 38.77 0.14
C LYS A 569 -22.77 39.36 -1.17
N THR A 570 -23.18 38.80 -2.30
CA THR A 570 -22.71 39.21 -3.62
C THR A 570 -23.90 39.38 -4.56
N PRO A 571 -24.27 40.61 -4.93
CA PRO A 571 -25.27 40.85 -5.95
C PRO A 571 -24.70 40.50 -7.33
N VAL A 572 -25.44 39.69 -8.09
CA VAL A 572 -25.12 39.34 -9.49
C VAL A 572 -26.21 39.84 -10.42
N ASN A 573 -25.83 40.14 -11.66
CA ASN A 573 -26.77 40.41 -12.75
C ASN A 573 -27.28 39.09 -13.36
N GLU A 574 -28.15 39.19 -14.36
CA GLU A 574 -28.74 38.04 -15.06
C GLU A 574 -27.65 37.14 -15.69
N ASP A 575 -26.62 37.72 -16.32
CA ASP A 575 -25.50 36.96 -16.88
C ASP A 575 -24.72 36.20 -15.80
N GLY A 576 -24.44 36.83 -14.66
CA GLY A 576 -23.77 36.21 -13.52
C GLY A 576 -24.60 35.08 -12.90
N PHE A 577 -25.91 35.27 -12.79
CA PHE A 577 -26.84 34.21 -12.39
C PHE A 577 -26.77 33.02 -13.36
N HIS A 578 -26.87 33.25 -14.68
CA HIS A 578 -26.81 32.20 -15.67
C HIS A 578 -25.49 31.43 -15.64
N TYR A 579 -24.36 32.12 -15.46
CA TYR A 579 -23.05 31.47 -15.33
C TYR A 579 -22.97 30.57 -14.10
N ILE A 580 -23.37 31.08 -12.92
CA ILE A 580 -23.34 30.32 -11.67
C ILE A 580 -24.31 29.13 -11.76
N HIS A 581 -25.54 29.35 -12.26
CA HIS A 581 -26.53 28.29 -12.45
C HIS A 581 -26.06 27.22 -13.43
N SER A 582 -25.38 27.60 -14.52
CA SER A 582 -24.83 26.64 -15.48
C SER A 582 -23.73 25.75 -14.89
N ASN A 583 -22.95 26.27 -13.94
CA ASN A 583 -21.92 25.48 -13.23
C ASN A 583 -22.53 24.60 -12.11
N LEU A 584 -23.75 24.92 -11.67
CA LEU A 584 -24.53 24.19 -10.67
C LEU A 584 -25.79 23.59 -11.29
N ASN A 585 -25.71 23.13 -12.54
CA ASN A 585 -26.83 22.75 -13.38
C ASN A 585 -27.73 21.63 -12.82
N ASP A 586 -27.23 20.87 -11.85
CA ASP A 586 -28.01 19.84 -11.14
C ASP A 586 -29.00 20.44 -10.11
N LEU A 587 -28.86 21.73 -9.77
CA LEU A 587 -29.73 22.44 -8.83
C LEU A 587 -30.79 23.25 -9.59
N GLY A 588 -32.06 22.95 -9.37
CA GLY A 588 -33.16 23.67 -10.02
C GLY A 588 -33.41 25.04 -9.37
N ALA A 589 -33.28 26.13 -10.14
CA ALA A 589 -33.63 27.47 -9.69
C ALA A 589 -34.06 28.40 -10.84
N ASP A 590 -35.08 29.23 -10.60
CA ASP A 590 -35.60 30.18 -11.60
C ASP A 590 -34.90 31.56 -11.52
N ASN A 591 -34.30 31.87 -10.37
CA ASN A 591 -33.61 33.15 -10.13
C ASN A 591 -32.51 32.98 -9.06
N TYR A 592 -31.72 34.04 -8.84
CA TYR A 592 -30.57 33.99 -7.94
C TYR A 592 -30.93 33.72 -6.46
N PRO A 593 -31.96 34.36 -5.85
CA PRO A 593 -32.44 33.96 -4.52
C PRO A 593 -32.85 32.49 -4.40
N ASP A 594 -33.57 31.96 -5.38
CA ASP A 594 -33.98 30.55 -5.40
C ASP A 594 -32.76 29.63 -5.52
N LEU A 595 -31.75 30.03 -6.29
CA LEU A 595 -30.49 29.29 -6.40
C LEU A 595 -29.72 29.28 -5.08
N ILE A 596 -29.67 30.39 -4.35
CA ILE A 596 -29.06 30.43 -3.00
C ILE A 596 -29.76 29.42 -2.08
N GLN A 597 -31.09 29.35 -2.13
CA GLN A 597 -31.85 28.40 -1.32
C GLN A 597 -31.56 26.95 -1.75
N ALA A 598 -31.57 26.66 -3.06
CA ALA A 598 -31.24 25.33 -3.58
C ALA A 598 -29.81 24.88 -3.18
N VAL A 599 -28.83 25.78 -3.17
CA VAL A 599 -27.46 25.51 -2.70
C VAL A 599 -27.44 25.16 -1.21
N ARG A 600 -28.24 25.86 -0.38
CA ARG A 600 -28.36 25.55 1.06
C ARG A 600 -29.03 24.22 1.31
N ASP A 601 -30.12 23.94 0.61
CA ASP A 601 -30.88 22.70 0.75
C ASP A 601 -30.00 21.51 0.34
N HIS A 602 -29.31 21.61 -0.81
CA HIS A 602 -28.34 20.61 -1.25
C HIS A 602 -27.24 20.37 -0.20
N ALA A 603 -26.73 21.43 0.44
CA ALA A 603 -25.71 21.30 1.49
C ALA A 603 -26.22 20.59 2.76
N ASN A 604 -27.52 20.68 3.06
CA ASN A 604 -28.13 20.04 4.23
C ASN A 604 -28.58 18.61 3.95
N GLU A 605 -28.98 18.31 2.71
CA GLU A 605 -29.54 17.02 2.29
C GLU A 605 -28.48 16.04 1.80
N SER A 606 -27.32 16.53 1.33
CA SER A 606 -26.25 15.66 0.82
C SER A 606 -25.71 14.72 1.90
N THR A 607 -25.88 13.42 1.72
CA THR A 607 -25.32 12.39 2.62
C THR A 607 -23.95 11.88 2.17
N ASP A 608 -23.63 12.08 0.89
CA ASP A 608 -22.44 11.53 0.26
C ASP A 608 -21.36 12.60 0.02
N GLY A 609 -20.13 12.14 -0.16
CA GLY A 609 -19.02 12.97 -0.63
C GLY A 609 -19.05 13.21 -2.14
N CYS A 610 -17.92 13.62 -2.69
CA CYS A 610 -17.75 13.79 -4.13
C CYS A 610 -16.37 13.32 -4.59
N SER A 611 -16.34 12.30 -5.45
CA SER A 611 -15.16 11.81 -6.16
C SER A 611 -14.92 12.53 -7.50
N ASN A 612 -15.92 13.27 -7.99
CA ASN A 612 -15.86 13.98 -9.27
C ASN A 612 -15.18 15.35 -9.11
N SER A 613 -13.88 15.41 -9.38
CA SER A 613 -13.08 16.63 -9.30
C SER A 613 -13.57 17.75 -10.22
N PHE A 614 -14.22 17.43 -11.35
CA PHE A 614 -14.82 18.44 -12.23
C PHE A 614 -16.03 19.12 -11.59
N ARG A 615 -16.84 18.39 -10.82
CA ARG A 615 -17.95 18.99 -10.06
C ARG A 615 -17.45 19.98 -9.01
N ILE A 616 -16.34 19.65 -8.35
CA ILE A 616 -15.70 20.53 -7.38
C ILE A 616 -15.06 21.75 -8.06
N ASP A 617 -14.43 21.57 -9.23
CA ASP A 617 -13.98 22.67 -10.09
C ASP A 617 -15.13 23.64 -10.41
N CYS A 618 -16.26 23.13 -10.94
CA CYS A 618 -17.44 23.95 -11.23
C CYS A 618 -17.94 24.71 -9.99
N LEU A 619 -17.99 24.06 -8.83
CA LEU A 619 -18.35 24.72 -7.57
C LEU A 619 -17.41 25.89 -7.24
N LEU A 620 -16.10 25.70 -7.39
CA LEU A 620 -15.09 26.73 -7.11
C LEU A 620 -15.09 27.86 -8.15
N ARG A 621 -15.50 27.59 -9.40
CA ARG A 621 -15.75 28.65 -10.39
C ARG A 621 -16.91 29.56 -9.99
N CYS A 622 -17.91 29.04 -9.27
CA CYS A 622 -18.96 29.88 -8.69
C CYS A 622 -18.40 30.80 -7.60
N TYR A 623 -17.48 30.32 -6.75
CA TYR A 623 -16.77 31.19 -5.80
C TYR A 623 -16.02 32.31 -6.51
N GLN A 624 -15.23 31.97 -7.54
CA GLN A 624 -14.50 32.96 -8.34
C GLN A 624 -15.44 34.01 -8.93
N SER A 625 -16.56 33.58 -9.51
CA SER A 625 -17.57 34.48 -10.07
C SER A 625 -18.14 35.44 -9.02
N CYS A 626 -18.36 34.99 -7.79
CA CYS A 626 -18.86 35.85 -6.71
C CYS A 626 -17.78 36.79 -6.15
N LEU A 627 -16.51 36.43 -6.24
CA LEU A 627 -15.39 37.25 -5.76
C LEU A 627 -14.89 38.26 -6.80
N THR A 628 -15.37 38.19 -8.04
CA THR A 628 -14.99 39.09 -9.13
C THR A 628 -15.82 40.39 -9.11
N ASP A 629 -15.28 41.51 -9.61
CA ASP A 629 -15.94 42.81 -9.84
C ASP A 629 -16.27 43.71 -8.62
N ASP A 630 -15.58 43.59 -7.49
CA ASP A 630 -15.71 44.47 -6.30
C ASP A 630 -17.13 44.61 -5.71
N LYS A 631 -18.08 43.77 -6.14
CA LYS A 631 -19.47 43.76 -5.66
C LYS A 631 -19.66 42.95 -4.38
N CYS A 632 -18.71 42.07 -4.07
CA CYS A 632 -18.75 41.25 -2.88
C CYS A 632 -18.63 42.12 -1.62
N THR A 633 -19.55 41.94 -0.68
CA THR A 633 -19.66 42.76 0.55
C THR A 633 -19.16 42.06 1.81
N LEU A 634 -18.40 40.97 1.66
CA LEU A 634 -17.84 40.24 2.79
C LEU A 634 -16.87 41.11 3.60
N ASN A 635 -16.99 41.05 4.93
CA ASN A 635 -16.03 41.65 5.84
C ASN A 635 -14.94 40.65 6.27
N GLU A 636 -13.90 41.14 6.96
CA GLU A 636 -12.77 40.33 7.41
C GLU A 636 -13.17 39.12 8.26
N VAL A 637 -14.17 39.24 9.14
CA VAL A 637 -14.63 38.15 10.02
C VAL A 637 -15.33 37.07 9.19
N GLU A 638 -16.17 37.47 8.24
CA GLU A 638 -16.86 36.53 7.34
C GLU A 638 -15.86 35.79 6.44
N ILE A 639 -14.85 36.50 5.90
CA ILE A 639 -13.76 35.87 5.13
C ILE A 639 -13.03 34.81 5.97
N LYS A 640 -12.67 35.14 7.22
CA LYS A 640 -11.97 34.20 8.11
C LYS A 640 -12.83 32.98 8.45
N ASN A 641 -14.13 33.14 8.65
CA ASN A 641 -15.05 32.03 8.91
C ASN A 641 -15.16 31.10 7.70
N ILE A 642 -15.35 31.66 6.50
CA ILE A 642 -15.40 30.87 5.26
C ILE A 642 -14.07 30.12 5.04
N LEU A 643 -12.94 30.80 5.19
CA LEU A 643 -11.61 30.18 5.04
C LEU A 643 -11.34 29.10 6.10
N HIS A 644 -11.83 29.29 7.33
CA HIS A 644 -11.75 28.29 8.38
C HIS A 644 -12.50 27.00 7.99
N ASP A 645 -13.72 27.15 7.46
CA ASP A 645 -14.55 26.01 7.05
C ASP A 645 -14.04 25.34 5.77
N LEU A 646 -13.38 26.09 4.89
CA LEU A 646 -12.70 25.58 3.70
C LEU A 646 -11.30 25.02 3.97
N LYS A 647 -10.72 25.24 5.17
CA LYS A 647 -9.38 24.76 5.53
C LYS A 647 -9.15 23.27 5.21
N PRO A 648 -10.09 22.34 5.44
CA PRO A 648 -9.88 20.93 5.10
C PRO A 648 -9.65 20.69 3.60
N ALA A 649 -10.20 21.53 2.70
CA ALA A 649 -9.94 21.43 1.26
C ALA A 649 -8.49 21.82 0.92
N PHE A 650 -7.96 22.85 1.59
CA PHE A 650 -6.55 23.24 1.44
C PHE A 650 -5.61 22.18 2.03
N VAL A 651 -5.95 21.57 3.17
CA VAL A 651 -5.20 20.45 3.73
C VAL A 651 -5.15 19.27 2.76
N LEU A 652 -6.28 18.94 2.12
CA LEU A 652 -6.36 17.89 1.10
C LEU A 652 -5.50 18.23 -0.12
N MET A 653 -5.51 19.50 -0.57
CA MET A 653 -4.65 19.97 -1.65
C MET A 653 -3.16 19.86 -1.29
N ASP A 654 -2.75 20.40 -0.14
CA ASP A 654 -1.36 20.40 0.32
C ASP A 654 -0.83 18.97 0.50
N GLU A 655 -1.65 18.06 1.03
CA GLU A 655 -1.32 16.65 1.15
C GLU A 655 -1.13 15.97 -0.22
N ARG A 656 -1.99 16.29 -1.20
CA ARG A 656 -1.86 15.75 -2.55
C ARG A 656 -0.66 16.29 -3.29
N ILE A 657 -0.35 17.58 -3.12
CA ILE A 657 0.89 18.18 -3.60
C ILE A 657 2.07 17.48 -2.93
N LEU A 658 2.05 17.29 -1.61
CA LEU A 658 3.10 16.58 -0.87
C LEU A 658 3.35 15.18 -1.46
N LEU A 659 2.32 14.35 -1.60
CA LEU A 659 2.45 13.00 -2.16
C LEU A 659 2.92 13.03 -3.62
N GLY A 660 2.42 13.98 -4.42
CA GLY A 660 2.82 14.17 -5.82
C GLY A 660 4.30 14.54 -5.97
N ARG A 661 4.84 15.36 -5.06
CA ARG A 661 6.27 15.69 -4.99
C ARG A 661 7.15 14.48 -4.65
N GLN A 662 6.58 13.45 -4.02
CA GLN A 662 7.31 12.22 -3.71
C GLN A 662 7.33 11.23 -4.88
N GLY A 663 6.28 11.18 -5.70
CA GLY A 663 6.17 10.28 -6.85
C GLY A 663 7.14 10.63 -7.98
N VAL A 664 7.82 9.63 -8.54
CA VAL A 664 8.78 9.76 -9.66
C VAL A 664 8.07 10.05 -10.98
#